data_AF-A0A661U065-F1
#
_entry.id   AF-A0A661U065-F1
#
_cell.length_a   1.000
_cell.length_b   1.000
_cell.length_c   1.000
_cell.angle_alpha   90.00
_cell.angle_beta   90.00
_cell.angle_gamma   90.00
#
_symmetry.space_group_name_H-M   'P 1'
#
loop_
_entity.id
_entity.type
_entity.pdbx_description
1 polymer ?
#
loop_
_entity_poly.entity_id
_entity_poly.type
_entity_poly.pdbx_seq_one_letter_code
_entity_poly.pdbx_strand_id
1 'polypeptide(L)'
;MPGLYDNLLKVQRPSRYTDREVGSIIKREANLRVCLIYPDLYEIATSNLGIQIIYQLLNNLDGVSCERAFLPAPDAIKLIIDSNDTLRSLETRTPLSKFDVLAFSVSYELQYTNILAILDLAKIPFRSEERDGSPLVIMGGYATYSPSPISPVFDIITIGEGEEVARELFTTLRDAKINCLRRDEILSTVKEIEGIYIPQLFEVGERIKTRVVKDLDHMYVPENLIVPNFSSVHDRLSVEIARGCRRGCRFCISGFVQRPYRERSPLRVVEIVNEQLRRTGYDEISLMGLNTIDYTMIAELTKYLTESLREKKIGVSLPSLRIDTPLIDTILNTQMVRPSQITLAPEVGVECLSSAINKEYDRESFIEKIVKLNECGISSIKLYFMIGLPGETDDDAQSIIDLVREIRNRSRSRRLEITVHISAFVPKPHTPLQWSPFADVDTLKSRIKQIRSGLRGRAFKVKYQNVEMSLLEAILGRGDARLFKVIERAYRNGAILDGWYEHFRWDMWRDAIEYCGLFIDDLSGEIPLNYTLPWEFIDTGVSKDYLLSENRSYREKTTTPQCDVNCRRCDACDEFGIRLAGDEHLPETKQEVRRGKRIRLKTPRLRFIFSKTDDARYLSHLDTQRAFHLALRRAEIPVAFTEGYNPLPRLTLGHALALGIEGLCEVGEVRLSEPINAIEFMESMDAELPYGINITSARNLGEGAPEPAEFDILEYS
;
A
#
# COMPACT_ATOMS: atom_id res chain seq x y z
N MET A 1 -11.42 -33.97 5.78
CA MET A 1 -10.30 -33.92 4.81
C MET A 1 -9.19 -33.08 5.42
N PRO A 2 -7.90 -33.26 5.07
CA PRO A 2 -6.85 -32.35 5.53
C PRO A 2 -7.21 -30.90 5.17
N GLY A 3 -7.02 -29.98 6.12
CA GLY A 3 -7.35 -28.56 5.94
C GLY A 3 -6.37 -27.85 5.01
N LEU A 4 -6.56 -26.53 4.82
CA LEU A 4 -5.67 -25.71 3.99
C LEU A 4 -4.21 -25.87 4.43
N TYR A 5 -3.95 -25.71 5.72
CA TYR A 5 -2.61 -25.69 6.31
C TYR A 5 -1.91 -27.06 6.33
N ASP A 6 -2.65 -28.14 6.06
CA ASP A 6 -2.12 -29.50 5.94
C ASP A 6 -1.88 -29.88 4.48
N ASN A 7 -2.37 -29.08 3.52
CA ASN A 7 -2.33 -29.42 2.10
C ASN A 7 -2.23 -28.19 1.18
N LEU A 8 -1.17 -27.40 1.36
CA LEU A 8 -0.92 -26.19 0.58
C LEU A 8 -0.74 -26.45 -0.93
N LEU A 9 -0.45 -27.67 -1.38
CA LEU A 9 -0.32 -27.96 -2.82
C LEU A 9 -1.64 -27.98 -3.59
N LYS A 10 -2.78 -27.94 -2.88
CA LYS A 10 -4.11 -27.86 -3.52
C LYS A 10 -4.51 -26.45 -3.93
N VAL A 11 -3.73 -25.44 -3.58
CA VAL A 11 -3.99 -24.03 -3.95
C VAL A 11 -2.96 -23.52 -4.95
N GLN A 12 -3.34 -22.52 -5.74
CA GLN A 12 -2.54 -22.01 -6.86
C GLN A 12 -1.24 -21.32 -6.42
N ARG A 13 -1.25 -20.64 -5.27
CA ARG A 13 -0.07 -19.96 -4.70
C ARG A 13 0.14 -20.38 -3.24
N PRO A 14 0.79 -21.53 -3.00
CA PRO A 14 1.05 -22.07 -1.66
C PRO A 14 1.88 -21.12 -0.77
N SER A 15 2.85 -20.40 -1.35
CA SER A 15 3.73 -19.46 -0.65
C SER A 15 3.01 -18.29 0.04
N ARG A 16 1.75 -18.00 -0.32
CA ARG A 16 0.93 -17.00 0.38
C ARG A 16 0.58 -17.40 1.82
N TYR A 17 0.67 -18.68 2.13
CA TYR A 17 0.22 -19.26 3.41
C TYR A 17 1.39 -19.82 4.22
N THR A 18 2.63 -19.53 3.80
CA THR A 18 3.86 -19.88 4.53
C THR A 18 4.32 -18.68 5.34
N ASP A 19 4.74 -18.89 6.58
CA ASP A 19 5.28 -17.84 7.45
C ASP A 19 6.82 -17.91 7.58
N ARG A 20 7.38 -17.35 8.66
CA ARG A 20 8.80 -17.23 9.00
C ARG A 20 9.61 -16.42 8.00
N GLU A 21 8.95 -15.38 7.54
CA GLU A 21 9.52 -14.30 6.77
C GLU A 21 10.51 -13.51 7.63
N VAL A 22 11.49 -12.87 7.00
CA VAL A 22 12.38 -11.95 7.70
C VAL A 22 11.55 -10.82 8.31
N GLY A 23 11.82 -10.52 9.58
CA GLY A 23 11.07 -9.54 10.38
C GLY A 23 9.82 -10.08 11.07
N SER A 24 9.41 -11.33 10.83
CA SER A 24 8.30 -11.96 11.58
C SER A 24 8.70 -12.22 13.04
N ILE A 25 7.75 -12.05 13.97
CA ILE A 25 7.96 -12.20 15.41
C ILE A 25 6.95 -13.21 15.95
N ILE A 26 7.44 -14.21 16.69
CA ILE A 26 6.60 -15.19 17.39
C ILE A 26 6.85 -15.09 18.90
N LYS A 27 5.85 -14.59 19.63
CA LYS A 27 5.84 -14.58 21.11
C LYS A 27 4.96 -15.71 21.63
N ARG A 28 5.55 -16.64 22.37
CA ARG A 28 4.81 -17.77 22.98
C ARG A 28 4.07 -17.38 24.26
N GLU A 29 4.59 -16.41 24.99
CA GLU A 29 4.01 -15.90 26.22
C GLU A 29 3.53 -14.46 26.00
N ALA A 30 2.24 -14.24 26.20
CA ALA A 30 1.62 -12.92 26.14
C ALA A 30 0.34 -12.90 26.98
N ASN A 31 0.07 -11.75 27.59
CA ASN A 31 -1.20 -11.50 28.28
C ASN A 31 -2.31 -11.23 27.26
N LEU A 32 -2.03 -10.47 26.20
CA LEU A 32 -2.97 -10.13 25.14
C LEU A 32 -2.51 -10.69 23.79
N ARG A 33 -3.36 -11.51 23.15
CA ARG A 33 -3.14 -12.07 21.82
C ARG A 33 -3.98 -11.32 20.80
N VAL A 34 -3.31 -10.66 19.87
CA VAL A 34 -3.92 -9.89 18.80
C VAL A 34 -3.67 -10.57 17.46
N CYS A 35 -4.69 -10.67 16.62
CA CYS A 35 -4.51 -10.96 15.21
C CYS A 35 -4.79 -9.68 14.41
N LEU A 36 -3.76 -9.15 13.74
CA LEU A 36 -3.84 -8.01 12.84
C LEU A 36 -4.19 -8.49 11.43
N ILE A 37 -5.28 -7.97 10.88
CA ILE A 37 -5.92 -8.49 9.69
C ILE A 37 -5.96 -7.42 8.61
N TYR A 38 -5.49 -7.76 7.40
CA TYR A 38 -5.80 -6.99 6.20
C TYR A 38 -6.90 -7.71 5.42
N PRO A 39 -8.07 -7.09 5.16
CA PRO A 39 -9.20 -7.73 4.50
C PRO A 39 -9.02 -7.79 2.97
N ASP A 40 -7.90 -8.32 2.52
CA ASP A 40 -7.56 -8.53 1.10
C ASP A 40 -6.51 -9.65 0.99
N LEU A 41 -6.10 -9.96 -0.24
CA LEU A 41 -5.04 -10.93 -0.50
C LEU A 41 -3.68 -10.48 0.07
N TYR A 42 -2.85 -11.45 0.44
CA TYR A 42 -1.59 -11.20 1.13
C TYR A 42 -0.63 -10.28 0.36
N GLU A 43 -0.50 -10.43 -0.96
CA GLU A 43 0.37 -9.59 -1.80
C GLU A 43 0.01 -8.09 -1.78
N ILE A 44 -1.27 -7.76 -1.54
CA ILE A 44 -1.74 -6.38 -1.38
C ILE A 44 -1.38 -5.90 0.02
N ALA A 45 -1.69 -6.73 1.03
CA ALA A 45 -1.46 -6.40 2.43
C ALA A 45 0.01 -6.09 2.73
N THR A 46 0.95 -6.89 2.19
CA THR A 46 2.39 -6.68 2.40
C THR A 46 2.89 -5.36 1.84
N SER A 47 2.18 -4.78 0.87
CA SER A 47 2.54 -3.50 0.25
C SER A 47 2.04 -2.29 1.07
N ASN A 48 1.24 -2.52 2.12
CA ASN A 48 0.72 -1.48 3.00
C ASN A 48 1.71 -1.19 4.14
N LEU A 49 2.30 0.00 4.19
CA LEU A 49 3.25 0.37 5.24
C LEU A 49 2.59 0.43 6.63
N GLY A 50 1.33 0.88 6.70
CA GLY A 50 0.58 1.02 7.95
C GLY A 50 0.43 -0.31 8.69
N ILE A 51 0.09 -1.41 8.00
CA ILE A 51 -0.02 -2.72 8.65
C ILE A 51 1.33 -3.22 9.16
N GLN A 52 2.43 -2.96 8.45
CA GLN A 52 3.77 -3.33 8.90
C GLN A 52 4.18 -2.53 10.15
N ILE A 53 3.85 -1.23 10.20
CA ILE A 53 4.10 -0.37 11.36
C ILE A 53 3.35 -0.89 12.58
N ILE A 54 2.04 -1.11 12.46
CA ILE A 54 1.20 -1.56 13.57
C ILE A 54 1.61 -2.97 14.04
N TYR A 55 1.92 -3.90 13.12
CA TYR A 55 2.40 -5.24 13.48
C TYR A 55 3.64 -5.18 14.37
N GLN A 56 4.66 -4.41 13.95
CA GLN A 56 5.90 -4.27 14.70
C GLN A 56 5.69 -3.50 16.00
N LEU A 57 4.87 -2.45 16.00
CA LEU A 57 4.55 -1.68 17.20
C LEU A 57 3.93 -2.58 18.27
N LEU A 58 2.93 -3.40 17.92
CA LEU A 58 2.26 -4.28 18.87
C LEU A 58 3.18 -5.39 19.38
N ASN A 59 4.04 -5.94 18.53
CA ASN A 59 5.06 -6.90 18.95
C ASN A 59 6.21 -6.26 19.76
N ASN A 60 6.32 -4.93 19.81
CA ASN A 60 7.23 -4.24 20.71
C ASN A 60 6.58 -3.83 22.05
N LEU A 61 5.28 -4.07 22.24
CA LEU A 61 4.63 -3.88 23.54
C LEU A 61 4.85 -5.10 24.44
N ASP A 62 5.19 -4.84 25.69
CA ASP A 62 5.32 -5.88 26.71
C ASP A 62 3.98 -6.57 26.98
N GLY A 63 4.00 -7.90 27.08
CA GLY A 63 2.79 -8.70 27.33
C GLY A 63 1.79 -8.76 26.17
N VAL A 64 2.13 -8.24 24.98
CA VAL A 64 1.29 -8.32 23.77
C VAL A 64 1.99 -9.16 22.71
N SER A 65 1.27 -10.13 22.12
CA SER A 65 1.67 -10.86 20.92
C SER A 65 0.76 -10.46 19.76
N CYS A 66 1.34 -10.12 18.61
CA CYS A 66 0.59 -9.80 17.40
C CYS A 66 0.95 -10.79 16.29
N GLU A 67 -0.05 -11.47 15.75
CA GLU A 67 0.04 -12.37 14.60
C GLU A 67 -0.79 -11.78 13.44
N ARG A 68 -0.56 -12.23 12.21
CA ARG A 68 -1.20 -11.70 11.00
C ARG A 68 -2.21 -12.68 10.43
N ALA A 69 -3.27 -12.15 9.81
CA ALA A 69 -4.13 -12.91 8.92
C ALA A 69 -4.61 -12.06 7.75
N PHE A 70 -5.02 -12.72 6.68
CA PHE A 70 -5.41 -12.10 5.42
C PHE A 70 -6.64 -12.82 4.88
N LEU A 71 -7.33 -12.20 3.91
CA LEU A 71 -8.37 -12.93 3.19
C LEU A 71 -7.70 -14.01 2.31
N PRO A 72 -8.05 -15.30 2.44
CA PRO A 72 -7.52 -16.33 1.55
C PRO A 72 -8.02 -16.12 0.11
N ALA A 73 -7.25 -16.61 -0.87
CA ALA A 73 -7.71 -16.63 -2.25
C ALA A 73 -8.92 -17.58 -2.43
N PRO A 74 -9.77 -17.40 -3.47
CA PRO A 74 -11.00 -18.16 -3.62
C PRO A 74 -10.85 -19.69 -3.61
N ASP A 75 -9.75 -20.21 -4.15
CA ASP A 75 -9.41 -21.64 -4.12
C ASP A 75 -9.09 -22.14 -2.70
N ALA A 76 -8.40 -21.33 -1.90
CA ALA A 76 -8.13 -21.62 -0.50
C ALA A 76 -9.37 -21.49 0.39
N ILE A 77 -10.23 -20.50 0.14
CA ILE A 77 -11.54 -20.38 0.81
C ILE A 77 -12.35 -21.66 0.60
N LYS A 78 -12.46 -22.11 -0.65
CA LYS A 78 -13.16 -23.35 -0.98
C LYS A 78 -12.57 -24.54 -0.24
N LEU A 79 -11.24 -24.66 -0.18
CA LEU A 79 -10.58 -25.75 0.54
C LEU A 79 -10.87 -25.73 2.05
N ILE A 80 -10.88 -24.57 2.69
CA ILE A 80 -11.25 -24.42 4.12
C ILE A 80 -12.68 -24.89 4.33
N ILE A 81 -13.62 -24.45 3.49
CA ILE A 81 -15.05 -24.80 3.59
C ILE A 81 -15.25 -26.31 3.36
N ASP A 82 -14.73 -26.86 2.25
CA ASP A 82 -14.89 -28.28 1.88
C ASP A 82 -14.28 -29.24 2.92
N SER A 83 -13.28 -28.78 3.67
CA SER A 83 -12.63 -29.55 4.74
C SER A 83 -13.25 -29.33 6.13
N ASN A 84 -14.21 -28.41 6.27
CA ASN A 84 -14.76 -27.93 7.55
C ASN A 84 -13.66 -27.42 8.51
N ASP A 85 -12.60 -26.85 7.96
CA ASP A 85 -11.53 -26.20 8.71
C ASP A 85 -11.96 -24.78 9.14
N THR A 86 -11.03 -23.99 9.67
CA THR A 86 -11.23 -22.59 10.03
C THR A 86 -10.01 -21.78 9.62
N LEU A 87 -10.21 -20.48 9.41
CA LEU A 87 -9.11 -19.55 9.16
C LEU A 87 -8.20 -19.44 10.39
N ARG A 88 -6.89 -19.44 10.15
CA ARG A 88 -5.85 -19.38 11.18
C ARG A 88 -4.87 -18.26 10.88
N SER A 89 -4.18 -17.78 11.91
CA SER A 89 -3.07 -16.83 11.76
C SER A 89 -1.94 -17.41 10.92
N LEU A 90 -1.12 -16.54 10.33
CA LEU A 90 0.00 -16.93 9.49
C LEU A 90 1.12 -17.55 10.34
N GLU A 91 1.49 -16.91 11.45
CA GLU A 91 2.67 -17.23 12.25
C GLU A 91 2.62 -18.57 12.96
N THR A 92 1.56 -18.78 13.75
CA THR A 92 1.44 -19.99 14.58
C THR A 92 0.35 -20.93 14.11
N ARG A 93 -0.38 -20.57 13.04
CA ARG A 93 -1.58 -21.29 12.59
C ARG A 93 -2.59 -21.44 13.74
N THR A 94 -2.73 -20.40 14.56
CA THR A 94 -3.76 -20.35 15.62
C THR A 94 -5.12 -20.00 15.00
N PRO A 95 -6.21 -20.75 15.26
CA PRO A 95 -7.55 -20.36 14.83
C PRO A 95 -7.92 -18.94 15.27
N LEU A 96 -8.50 -18.13 14.39
CA LEU A 96 -8.78 -16.72 14.70
C LEU A 96 -9.71 -16.54 15.91
N SER A 97 -10.61 -17.50 16.16
CA SER A 97 -11.48 -17.53 17.34
C SER A 97 -10.75 -17.72 18.68
N LYS A 98 -9.45 -17.99 18.68
CA LYS A 98 -8.61 -18.16 19.89
C LYS A 98 -7.81 -16.93 20.28
N PHE A 99 -7.92 -15.84 19.53
CA PHE A 99 -7.31 -14.55 19.88
C PHE A 99 -8.21 -13.76 20.82
N ASP A 100 -7.66 -12.77 21.51
CA ASP A 100 -8.44 -11.83 22.32
C ASP A 100 -9.01 -10.71 21.46
N VAL A 101 -8.26 -10.33 20.43
CA VAL A 101 -8.57 -9.20 19.53
C VAL A 101 -8.32 -9.59 18.08
N LEU A 102 -9.29 -9.29 17.20
CA LEU A 102 -9.12 -9.25 15.75
C LEU A 102 -9.13 -7.79 15.30
N ALA A 103 -7.98 -7.28 14.88
CA ALA A 103 -7.80 -5.88 14.48
C ALA A 103 -7.71 -5.76 12.96
N PHE A 104 -8.74 -5.21 12.31
CA PHE A 104 -8.80 -5.03 10.86
C PHE A 104 -8.22 -3.68 10.44
N SER A 105 -7.27 -3.68 9.49
CA SER A 105 -6.80 -2.47 8.81
C SER A 105 -7.52 -2.33 7.47
N VAL A 106 -8.60 -1.54 7.43
CA VAL A 106 -9.50 -1.42 6.29
C VAL A 106 -9.15 -0.17 5.49
N SER A 107 -8.74 -0.36 4.24
CA SER A 107 -8.25 0.74 3.40
C SER A 107 -9.36 1.46 2.65
N TYR A 108 -10.43 0.77 2.23
CA TYR A 108 -11.53 1.33 1.46
C TYR A 108 -12.75 0.39 1.47
N GLU A 109 -13.87 0.86 0.93
CA GLU A 109 -15.20 0.31 1.18
C GLU A 109 -15.48 -1.01 0.44
N LEU A 110 -14.79 -1.31 -0.68
CA LEU A 110 -14.97 -2.59 -1.39
C LEU A 110 -14.34 -3.79 -0.66
N GLN A 111 -13.76 -3.57 0.52
CA GLN A 111 -13.26 -4.63 1.40
C GLN A 111 -14.31 -5.09 2.42
N TYR A 112 -15.52 -4.51 2.45
CA TYR A 112 -16.52 -4.81 3.48
C TYR A 112 -17.00 -6.27 3.45
N THR A 113 -17.22 -6.86 2.28
CA THR A 113 -17.56 -8.29 2.13
C THR A 113 -16.40 -9.20 2.54
N ASN A 114 -15.16 -8.77 2.33
CA ASN A 114 -13.97 -9.52 2.74
C ASN A 114 -13.87 -9.64 4.28
N ILE A 115 -14.29 -8.61 5.01
CA ILE A 115 -14.36 -8.64 6.48
C ILE A 115 -15.35 -9.73 6.92
N LEU A 116 -16.55 -9.76 6.32
CA LEU A 116 -17.56 -10.79 6.62
C LEU A 116 -17.05 -12.19 6.27
N ALA A 117 -16.37 -12.35 5.13
CA ALA A 117 -15.76 -13.62 4.74
C ALA A 117 -14.74 -14.13 5.77
N ILE A 118 -13.89 -13.25 6.29
CA ILE A 118 -12.90 -13.60 7.32
C ILE A 118 -13.58 -14.05 8.62
N LEU A 119 -14.62 -13.32 9.06
CA LEU A 119 -15.38 -13.67 10.26
C LEU A 119 -16.13 -15.00 10.08
N ASP A 120 -16.74 -15.25 8.92
CA ASP A 120 -17.44 -16.50 8.62
C ASP A 120 -16.48 -17.70 8.62
N LEU A 121 -15.32 -17.58 7.96
CA LEU A 121 -14.27 -18.60 7.97
C LEU A 121 -13.66 -18.83 9.37
N ALA A 122 -13.68 -17.81 10.22
CA ALA A 122 -13.29 -17.89 11.63
C ALA A 122 -14.41 -18.43 12.55
N LYS A 123 -15.63 -18.63 12.03
CA LYS A 123 -16.83 -19.04 12.77
C LYS A 123 -17.21 -18.03 13.87
N ILE A 124 -17.08 -16.73 13.56
CA ILE A 124 -17.39 -15.62 14.47
C ILE A 124 -18.63 -14.87 13.95
N PRO A 125 -19.64 -14.60 14.80
CA PRO A 125 -20.81 -13.81 14.42
C PRO A 125 -20.44 -12.42 13.89
N PHE A 126 -21.15 -11.97 12.85
CA PHE A 126 -20.84 -10.70 12.18
C PHE A 126 -21.11 -9.50 13.08
N ARG A 127 -22.26 -9.49 13.77
CA ARG A 127 -22.69 -8.35 14.57
C ARG A 127 -22.00 -8.36 15.93
N SER A 128 -21.55 -7.19 16.37
CA SER A 128 -20.91 -7.05 17.69
C SER A 128 -21.84 -7.42 18.84
N GLU A 129 -23.15 -7.17 18.70
CA GLU A 129 -24.17 -7.53 19.70
C GLU A 129 -24.43 -9.05 19.82
N GLU A 130 -24.09 -9.84 18.80
CA GLU A 130 -24.27 -11.30 18.79
C GLU A 130 -23.06 -12.06 19.36
N ARG A 131 -21.97 -11.35 19.69
CA ARG A 131 -20.71 -11.94 20.12
C ARG A 131 -20.61 -12.03 21.64
N ASP A 132 -20.92 -13.22 22.17
CA ASP A 132 -20.60 -13.59 23.55
C ASP A 132 -19.36 -14.52 23.59
N GLY A 133 -18.42 -14.26 24.50
CA GLY A 133 -17.16 -15.02 24.63
C GLY A 133 -16.23 -15.03 23.40
N SER A 134 -16.52 -14.24 22.36
CA SER A 134 -15.73 -14.11 21.12
C SER A 134 -14.73 -12.96 21.20
N PRO A 135 -13.68 -12.94 20.34
CA PRO A 135 -12.70 -11.85 20.32
C PRO A 135 -13.35 -10.47 20.16
N LEU A 136 -12.69 -9.43 20.67
CA LEU A 136 -13.00 -8.04 20.31
C LEU A 136 -12.63 -7.81 18.85
N VAL A 137 -13.53 -7.21 18.08
CA VAL A 137 -13.28 -6.88 16.67
C VAL A 137 -13.08 -5.38 16.53
N ILE A 138 -11.90 -4.98 16.07
CA ILE A 138 -11.47 -3.58 15.97
C ILE A 138 -11.30 -3.20 14.50
N MET A 139 -11.73 -2.00 14.13
CA MET A 139 -11.47 -1.41 12.80
C MET A 139 -10.47 -0.26 12.91
N GLY A 140 -9.47 -0.26 12.06
CA GLY A 140 -8.61 0.89 11.77
C GLY A 140 -8.45 1.05 10.26
N GLY A 141 -7.55 1.96 9.86
CA GLY A 141 -7.30 2.25 8.45
C GLY A 141 -8.21 3.36 7.91
N TYR A 142 -8.10 3.62 6.61
CA TYR A 142 -8.65 4.83 6.00
C TYR A 142 -10.18 4.82 5.84
N ALA A 143 -10.80 3.65 5.79
CA ALA A 143 -12.26 3.53 5.69
C ALA A 143 -12.99 3.99 6.97
N THR A 144 -12.29 4.21 8.08
CA THR A 144 -12.88 4.64 9.35
C THR A 144 -13.39 6.08 9.34
N TYR A 145 -13.08 6.87 8.30
CA TYR A 145 -13.65 8.20 8.11
C TYR A 145 -15.12 8.16 7.64
N SER A 146 -15.66 7.00 7.25
CA SER A 146 -17.09 6.79 7.01
C SER A 146 -17.50 5.37 7.43
N PRO A 147 -17.53 5.09 8.75
CA PRO A 147 -17.65 3.74 9.27
C PRO A 147 -19.11 3.25 9.32
N SER A 148 -20.07 4.17 9.24
CA SER A 148 -21.50 3.92 9.46
C SER A 148 -22.08 2.72 8.67
N PRO A 149 -21.72 2.46 7.40
CA PRO A 149 -22.22 1.30 6.66
C PRO A 149 -21.83 -0.06 7.25
N ILE A 150 -20.67 -0.14 7.92
CA ILE A 150 -20.08 -1.41 8.41
C ILE A 150 -19.93 -1.43 9.94
N SER A 151 -20.25 -0.34 10.63
CA SER A 151 -20.07 -0.20 12.08
C SER A 151 -20.75 -1.29 12.93
N PRO A 152 -21.88 -1.93 12.54
CA PRO A 152 -22.44 -3.04 13.32
C PRO A 152 -21.49 -4.24 13.48
N VAL A 153 -20.46 -4.36 12.64
CA VAL A 153 -19.45 -5.43 12.72
C VAL A 153 -18.47 -5.21 13.85
N PHE A 154 -18.22 -3.98 14.28
CA PHE A 154 -17.08 -3.64 15.11
C PHE A 154 -17.47 -3.31 16.54
N ASP A 155 -16.61 -3.71 17.47
CA ASP A 155 -16.69 -3.31 18.88
C ASP A 155 -16.02 -1.95 19.09
N ILE A 156 -14.88 -1.72 18.43
CA ILE A 156 -14.07 -0.51 18.56
C ILE A 156 -13.63 -0.06 17.16
N ILE A 157 -13.68 1.23 16.87
CA ILE A 157 -13.21 1.82 15.62
C ILE A 157 -12.20 2.93 15.96
N THR A 158 -11.00 2.85 15.40
CA THR A 158 -9.94 3.86 15.55
C THR A 158 -9.95 4.81 14.36
N ILE A 159 -10.14 6.10 14.61
CA ILE A 159 -10.23 7.14 13.60
C ILE A 159 -8.96 7.99 13.61
N GLY A 160 -8.31 8.07 12.45
CA GLY A 160 -7.09 8.85 12.26
C GLY A 160 -5.82 8.01 12.22
N GLU A 161 -4.73 8.61 12.67
CA GLU A 161 -3.39 8.03 12.62
C GLU A 161 -3.18 7.04 13.78
N GLY A 162 -2.75 5.82 13.45
CA GLY A 162 -2.88 4.66 14.32
C GLY A 162 -1.73 4.43 15.29
N GLU A 163 -0.56 5.03 15.08
CA GLU A 163 0.67 4.69 15.82
C GLU A 163 0.56 4.96 17.33
N GLU A 164 0.03 6.13 17.70
CA GLU A 164 -0.19 6.50 19.11
C GLU A 164 -1.43 5.82 19.69
N VAL A 165 -2.56 5.84 18.96
CA VAL A 165 -3.81 5.20 19.44
C VAL A 165 -3.61 3.71 19.68
N ALA A 166 -2.90 3.01 18.79
CA ALA A 166 -2.65 1.58 18.98
C ALA A 166 -1.82 1.32 20.24
N ARG A 167 -0.82 2.14 20.54
CA ARG A 167 -0.04 1.99 21.77
C ARG A 167 -0.93 2.13 23.01
N GLU A 168 -1.76 3.18 23.07
CA GLU A 168 -2.66 3.45 24.20
C GLU A 168 -3.74 2.36 24.33
N LEU A 169 -4.40 2.03 23.21
CA LEU A 169 -5.50 1.06 23.14
C LEU A 169 -5.05 -0.34 23.55
N PHE A 170 -4.00 -0.88 22.92
CA PHE A 170 -3.61 -2.27 23.18
C PHE A 170 -2.93 -2.46 24.54
N THR A 171 -2.29 -1.40 25.07
CA THR A 171 -1.85 -1.39 26.48
C THR A 171 -3.05 -1.45 27.43
N THR A 172 -4.07 -0.63 27.17
CA THR A 172 -5.31 -0.61 27.97
C THR A 172 -6.05 -1.95 27.90
N LEU A 173 -6.15 -2.57 26.71
CA LEU A 173 -6.77 -3.89 26.54
C LEU A 173 -5.99 -4.99 27.26
N ARG A 174 -4.64 -4.94 27.23
CA ARG A 174 -3.79 -5.88 27.96
C ARG A 174 -4.04 -5.77 29.46
N ASP A 175 -4.03 -4.56 29.99
CA ASP A 175 -4.21 -4.31 31.43
C ASP A 175 -5.63 -4.68 31.87
N ALA A 176 -6.64 -4.38 31.05
CA ALA A 176 -8.01 -4.79 31.31
C ALA A 176 -8.16 -6.32 31.34
N LYS A 177 -7.48 -7.04 30.44
CA LYS A 177 -7.47 -8.51 30.44
C LYS A 177 -6.76 -9.07 31.68
N ILE A 178 -5.64 -8.49 32.10
CA ILE A 178 -4.95 -8.87 33.35
C ILE A 178 -5.86 -8.68 34.56
N ASN A 179 -6.60 -7.57 34.60
CA ASN A 179 -7.55 -7.25 35.66
C ASN A 179 -8.90 -7.95 35.53
N CYS A 180 -9.09 -8.80 34.52
CA CYS A 180 -10.32 -9.55 34.28
C CYS A 180 -11.58 -8.65 34.16
N LEU A 181 -11.44 -7.47 33.55
CA LEU A 181 -12.59 -6.58 33.30
C LEU A 181 -13.59 -7.22 32.35
N ARG A 182 -14.88 -6.93 32.55
CA ARG A 182 -15.93 -7.36 31.63
C ARG A 182 -15.89 -6.52 30.34
N ARG A 183 -16.52 -7.01 29.26
CA ARG A 183 -16.52 -6.36 27.94
C ARG A 183 -17.11 -4.94 28.01
N ASP A 184 -18.19 -4.73 28.77
CA ASP A 184 -18.79 -3.41 29.01
C ASP A 184 -17.80 -2.44 29.67
N GLU A 185 -17.09 -2.91 30.71
CA GLU A 185 -16.08 -2.11 31.42
C GLU A 185 -14.88 -1.77 30.52
N ILE A 186 -14.46 -2.71 29.68
CA ILE A 186 -13.41 -2.50 28.66
C ILE A 186 -13.83 -1.39 27.70
N LEU A 187 -15.03 -1.49 27.13
CA LEU A 187 -15.54 -0.52 26.16
C LEU A 187 -15.66 0.87 26.78
N SER A 188 -16.18 0.98 28.01
CA SER A 188 -16.24 2.26 28.72
C SER A 188 -14.85 2.85 28.97
N THR A 189 -13.85 2.02 29.30
CA THR A 189 -12.49 2.49 29.56
C THR A 189 -11.80 3.01 28.31
N VAL A 190 -11.90 2.29 27.19
CA VAL A 190 -11.24 2.68 25.93
C VAL A 190 -11.96 3.83 25.21
N LYS A 191 -13.24 4.11 25.54
CA LYS A 191 -13.99 5.26 25.00
C LYS A 191 -13.29 6.59 25.28
N GLU A 192 -12.57 6.70 26.39
CA GLU A 192 -11.88 7.93 26.82
C GLU A 192 -10.61 8.25 26.00
N ILE A 193 -10.15 7.31 25.15
CA ILE A 193 -8.99 7.51 24.29
C ILE A 193 -9.40 8.34 23.06
N GLU A 194 -8.70 9.45 22.80
CA GLU A 194 -8.96 10.29 21.62
C GLU A 194 -8.84 9.47 20.32
N GLY A 195 -9.83 9.59 19.43
CA GLY A 195 -9.89 8.84 18.18
C GLY A 195 -10.61 7.49 18.27
N ILE A 196 -11.10 7.10 19.45
CA ILE A 196 -11.93 5.89 19.60
C ILE A 196 -13.41 6.20 19.37
N TYR A 197 -14.02 5.45 18.47
CA TYR A 197 -15.46 5.40 18.24
C TYR A 197 -15.98 4.02 18.62
N ILE A 198 -16.98 3.97 19.52
CA ILE A 198 -17.64 2.73 19.96
C ILE A 198 -19.10 2.77 19.50
N PRO A 199 -19.49 2.02 18.45
CA PRO A 199 -20.84 2.09 17.89
C PRO A 199 -21.96 1.85 18.92
N GLN A 200 -21.74 0.94 19.88
CA GLN A 200 -22.72 0.56 20.89
C GLN A 200 -22.93 1.61 21.99
N LEU A 201 -21.94 2.50 22.21
CA LEU A 201 -21.96 3.52 23.26
C LEU A 201 -22.08 4.94 22.69
N PHE A 202 -22.35 5.06 21.39
CA PHE A 202 -22.38 6.34 20.71
C PHE A 202 -23.71 7.06 20.97
N GLU A 203 -23.61 8.32 21.40
CA GLU A 203 -24.76 9.17 21.64
C GLU A 203 -25.00 10.14 20.47
N VAL A 204 -26.26 10.39 20.14
CA VAL A 204 -26.60 11.35 19.07
C VAL A 204 -26.09 12.74 19.46
N GLY A 205 -25.21 13.30 18.62
CA GLY A 205 -24.57 14.59 18.85
C GLY A 205 -23.15 14.50 19.41
N GLU A 206 -22.70 13.31 19.83
CA GLU A 206 -21.30 13.04 20.18
C GLU A 206 -20.40 13.30 18.97
N ARG A 207 -19.23 13.89 19.20
CA ARG A 207 -18.21 14.15 18.17
C ARG A 207 -16.94 13.38 18.47
N ILE A 208 -16.46 12.61 17.49
CA ILE A 208 -15.23 11.85 17.62
C ILE A 208 -14.12 12.57 16.88
N LYS A 209 -13.15 13.08 17.63
CA LYS A 209 -11.99 13.78 17.07
C LYS A 209 -10.97 12.79 16.53
N THR A 210 -10.53 12.99 15.29
CA THR A 210 -9.51 12.16 14.66
C THR A 210 -8.18 12.27 15.40
N ARG A 211 -7.46 11.15 15.57
CA ARG A 211 -6.07 11.19 16.08
C ARG A 211 -5.12 11.64 14.98
N VAL A 212 -4.12 12.42 15.39
CA VAL A 212 -3.14 13.05 14.52
C VAL A 212 -1.75 13.00 15.17
N VAL A 213 -0.76 12.39 14.51
CA VAL A 213 0.64 12.36 14.99
C VAL A 213 1.30 13.70 14.67
N LYS A 214 1.61 14.47 15.71
CA LYS A 214 2.12 15.85 15.56
C LYS A 214 3.54 15.93 15.03
N ASP A 215 4.37 14.95 15.35
CA ASP A 215 5.80 14.95 15.02
C ASP A 215 6.18 13.64 14.33
N LEU A 216 6.47 13.72 13.04
CA LEU A 216 6.84 12.54 12.26
C LEU A 216 8.25 12.06 12.59
N ASP A 217 9.16 12.92 13.04
CA ASP A 217 10.56 12.51 13.29
C ASP A 217 10.68 11.57 14.48
N HIS A 218 9.92 11.86 15.53
CA HIS A 218 9.82 11.07 16.76
C HIS A 218 8.75 9.98 16.69
N MET A 219 7.99 9.91 15.60
CA MET A 219 7.05 8.82 15.38
C MET A 219 7.79 7.48 15.35
N TYR A 220 7.14 6.45 15.92
CA TYR A 220 7.66 5.10 15.89
C TYR A 220 7.98 4.65 14.45
N VAL A 221 9.20 4.16 14.27
CA VAL A 221 9.66 3.50 13.04
C VAL A 221 9.96 2.05 13.41
N PRO A 222 9.38 1.07 12.70
CA PRO A 222 9.68 -0.34 12.95
C PRO A 222 11.18 -0.63 12.87
N GLU A 223 11.71 -1.48 13.74
CA GLU A 223 13.11 -1.91 13.58
C GLU A 223 13.23 -2.85 12.37
N ASN A 224 12.43 -3.91 12.33
CA ASN A 224 12.47 -4.91 11.26
C ASN A 224 11.15 -4.92 10.48
N LEU A 225 11.16 -4.47 9.23
CA LEU A 225 10.01 -4.64 8.35
C LEU A 225 9.87 -6.09 7.91
N ILE A 226 8.63 -6.52 7.65
CA ILE A 226 8.38 -7.82 7.03
C ILE A 226 8.93 -7.80 5.61
N VAL A 227 9.75 -8.81 5.29
CA VAL A 227 10.17 -9.09 3.92
C VAL A 227 9.50 -10.38 3.48
N PRO A 228 8.46 -10.32 2.63
CA PRO A 228 7.71 -11.51 2.26
C PRO A 228 8.59 -12.53 1.53
N ASN A 229 8.27 -13.82 1.69
CA ASN A 229 9.04 -14.89 1.05
C ASN A 229 8.82 -14.98 -0.48
N PHE A 230 7.90 -14.18 -1.03
CA PHE A 230 7.61 -14.07 -2.47
C PHE A 230 7.49 -12.59 -2.87
N SER A 231 7.43 -12.32 -4.18
CA SER A 231 7.32 -10.93 -4.69
C SER A 231 5.95 -10.31 -4.37
N SER A 232 5.94 -9.18 -3.66
CA SER A 232 4.74 -8.38 -3.43
C SER A 232 4.40 -7.47 -4.63
N VAL A 233 3.28 -6.76 -4.58
CA VAL A 233 2.90 -5.78 -5.62
C VAL A 233 3.85 -4.58 -5.65
N HIS A 234 4.37 -4.18 -4.49
CA HIS A 234 5.41 -3.16 -4.36
C HIS A 234 6.62 -3.74 -3.64
N ASP A 235 7.49 -4.39 -4.41
CA ASP A 235 8.65 -5.12 -3.91
C ASP A 235 9.87 -4.20 -3.72
N ARG A 236 9.73 -3.22 -2.84
CA ARG A 236 10.73 -2.17 -2.58
C ARG A 236 10.59 -1.63 -1.16
N LEU A 237 11.63 -0.99 -0.65
CA LEU A 237 11.56 -0.32 0.66
C LEU A 237 10.80 1.01 0.54
N SER A 238 9.62 1.10 1.14
CA SER A 238 8.86 2.35 1.22
C SER A 238 9.23 3.14 2.48
N VAL A 239 9.58 4.42 2.31
CA VAL A 239 9.93 5.33 3.42
C VAL A 239 9.05 6.57 3.34
N GLU A 240 8.21 6.79 4.37
CA GLU A 240 7.35 7.97 4.47
C GLU A 240 8.18 9.22 4.79
N ILE A 241 8.17 10.20 3.91
CA ILE A 241 8.89 11.49 4.09
C ILE A 241 7.97 12.62 4.55
N ALA A 242 6.67 12.51 4.28
CA ALA A 242 5.67 13.51 4.65
C ALA A 242 4.28 12.89 4.76
N ARG A 243 3.44 13.50 5.62
CA ARG A 243 2.04 13.11 5.84
C ARG A 243 1.11 14.30 5.64
N GLY A 244 -0.05 14.06 5.06
CA GLY A 244 -0.99 15.10 4.63
C GLY A 244 -0.66 15.68 3.25
N CYS A 245 -1.45 16.67 2.81
CA CYS A 245 -1.28 17.32 1.51
C CYS A 245 -1.59 18.82 1.60
N ARG A 246 -0.76 19.65 0.96
CA ARG A 246 -0.91 21.12 0.96
C ARG A 246 -1.86 21.63 -0.12
N ARG A 247 -2.20 20.81 -1.12
CA ARG A 247 -2.89 21.26 -2.36
C ARG A 247 -4.41 21.32 -2.23
N GLY A 248 -5.03 20.44 -1.44
CA GLY A 248 -6.47 20.47 -1.18
C GLY A 248 -7.36 20.29 -2.43
N CYS A 249 -7.06 19.29 -3.27
CA CYS A 249 -7.92 18.99 -4.42
C CYS A 249 -9.31 18.53 -3.97
N ARG A 250 -10.38 19.14 -4.49
CA ARG A 250 -11.75 19.09 -3.92
C ARG A 250 -12.45 17.72 -3.98
N PHE A 251 -11.89 16.78 -4.71
CA PHE A 251 -12.35 15.38 -4.79
C PHE A 251 -11.54 14.43 -3.89
N CYS A 252 -10.35 14.85 -3.44
CA CYS A 252 -9.40 13.97 -2.77
C CYS A 252 -9.59 14.04 -1.26
N ILE A 253 -10.20 13.00 -0.69
CA ILE A 253 -10.41 12.85 0.76
C ILE A 253 -9.10 13.03 1.56
N SER A 254 -7.96 12.54 1.05
CA SER A 254 -6.68 12.63 1.76
C SER A 254 -6.16 14.07 1.86
N GLY A 255 -6.61 14.95 0.96
CA GLY A 255 -6.34 16.39 1.01
C GLY A 255 -7.07 17.14 2.12
N PHE A 256 -8.02 16.50 2.80
CA PHE A 256 -8.81 17.10 3.89
C PHE A 256 -8.60 16.36 5.21
N VAL A 257 -8.74 15.04 5.25
CA VAL A 257 -8.75 14.28 6.52
C VAL A 257 -7.38 14.10 7.17
N GLN A 258 -6.29 14.25 6.40
CA GLN A 258 -4.91 14.12 6.89
C GLN A 258 -4.23 15.48 7.19
N ARG A 259 -5.00 16.56 7.37
CA ARG A 259 -4.44 17.86 7.75
C ARG A 259 -4.07 17.89 9.25
N PRO A 260 -3.10 18.73 9.68
CA PRO A 260 -2.15 19.51 8.87
C PRO A 260 -1.13 18.68 8.09
N TYR A 261 -0.38 19.31 7.18
CA TYR A 261 0.76 18.71 6.49
C TYR A 261 2.02 18.75 7.35
N ARG A 262 2.76 17.64 7.44
CA ARG A 262 4.07 17.59 8.13
C ARG A 262 5.10 16.81 7.33
N GLU A 263 6.35 17.21 7.46
CA GLU A 263 7.52 16.57 6.87
C GLU A 263 8.41 15.96 7.95
N ARG A 264 9.09 14.86 7.63
CA ARG A 264 10.26 14.39 8.38
C ARG A 264 11.49 15.22 8.05
N SER A 265 12.44 15.32 8.96
CA SER A 265 13.76 15.87 8.66
C SER A 265 14.52 14.98 7.65
N PRO A 266 15.33 15.56 6.74
CA PRO A 266 16.11 14.79 5.78
C PRO A 266 17.11 13.84 6.46
N LEU A 267 17.71 14.26 7.58
CA LEU A 267 18.62 13.42 8.35
C LEU A 267 17.90 12.18 8.89
N ARG A 268 16.70 12.35 9.45
CA ARG A 268 15.89 11.24 9.92
C ARG A 268 15.49 10.30 8.78
N VAL A 269 15.14 10.82 7.60
CA VAL A 269 14.85 9.99 6.43
C VAL A 269 16.07 9.16 6.02
N VAL A 270 17.26 9.77 5.97
CA VAL A 270 18.52 9.07 5.64
C VAL A 270 18.83 7.98 6.66
N GLU A 271 18.63 8.25 7.95
CA GLU A 271 18.81 7.26 9.02
C GLU A 271 17.90 6.05 8.82
N ILE A 272 16.60 6.29 8.62
CA ILE A 272 15.59 5.24 8.39
C ILE A 272 15.95 4.42 7.15
N VAL A 273 16.29 5.07 6.04
CA VAL A 273 16.68 4.40 4.79
C VAL A 273 17.87 3.46 5.04
N ASN A 274 18.93 3.94 5.67
CA ASN A 274 20.13 3.14 5.89
C ASN A 274 19.89 1.97 6.85
N GLU A 275 19.13 2.18 7.93
CA GLU A 275 18.79 1.12 8.85
C GLU A 275 17.93 0.04 8.19
N GLN A 276 16.86 0.45 7.52
CA GLN A 276 15.92 -0.47 6.89
C GLN A 276 16.55 -1.23 5.72
N LEU A 277 17.39 -0.59 4.90
CA LEU A 277 18.08 -1.28 3.81
C LEU A 277 18.99 -2.41 4.32
N ARG A 278 19.71 -2.17 5.43
CA ARG A 278 20.54 -3.21 6.06
C ARG A 278 19.71 -4.40 6.54
N ARG A 279 18.54 -4.14 7.12
CA ARG A 279 17.69 -5.18 7.71
C ARG A 279 16.80 -5.91 6.71
N THR A 280 16.45 -5.27 5.60
CA THR A 280 15.55 -5.84 4.59
C THR A 280 16.29 -6.44 3.40
N GLY A 281 17.42 -5.85 3.02
CA GLY A 281 18.18 -6.23 1.83
C GLY A 281 17.56 -5.76 0.51
N TYR A 282 16.55 -4.89 0.54
CA TYR A 282 15.94 -4.35 -0.69
C TYR A 282 16.96 -3.62 -1.58
N ASP A 283 16.76 -3.69 -2.89
CA ASP A 283 17.59 -3.04 -3.90
C ASP A 283 16.95 -1.79 -4.52
N GLU A 284 15.78 -1.40 -4.04
CA GLU A 284 15.08 -0.18 -4.42
C GLU A 284 14.43 0.46 -3.19
N ILE A 285 14.54 1.78 -3.09
CA ILE A 285 13.76 2.59 -2.15
C ILE A 285 12.72 3.44 -2.87
N SER A 286 11.64 3.75 -2.16
CA SER A 286 10.56 4.62 -2.62
C SER A 286 10.21 5.63 -1.55
N LEU A 287 10.44 6.91 -1.84
CA LEU A 287 10.07 8.00 -0.94
C LEU A 287 8.56 8.26 -1.07
N MET A 288 7.84 8.12 0.03
CA MET A 288 6.38 8.14 0.06
C MET A 288 5.86 9.41 0.71
N GLY A 289 4.89 10.04 0.04
CA GLY A 289 4.02 11.09 0.53
C GLY A 289 2.81 11.23 -0.40
N LEU A 290 1.78 11.98 -0.01
CA LEU A 290 0.63 12.22 -0.89
C LEU A 290 1.01 13.01 -2.15
N ASN A 291 2.02 13.87 -2.05
CA ASN A 291 2.69 14.51 -3.18
C ASN A 291 4.17 14.70 -2.85
N THR A 292 5.02 13.77 -3.28
CA THR A 292 6.44 13.69 -2.88
C THR A 292 7.25 14.92 -3.29
N ILE A 293 6.85 15.60 -4.38
CA ILE A 293 7.55 16.81 -4.85
C ILE A 293 7.27 18.06 -4.01
N ASP A 294 6.23 18.05 -3.16
CA ASP A 294 5.96 19.15 -2.23
C ASP A 294 6.88 19.13 -1.00
N TYR A 295 7.68 18.06 -0.83
CA TYR A 295 8.65 17.94 0.24
C TYR A 295 9.76 18.99 0.08
N THR A 296 9.98 19.81 1.11
CA THR A 296 10.82 21.01 1.04
C THR A 296 12.23 20.75 0.50
N MET A 297 12.87 19.65 0.91
CA MET A 297 14.25 19.32 0.53
C MET A 297 14.35 18.14 -0.45
N ILE A 298 13.35 17.97 -1.33
CA ILE A 298 13.26 16.77 -2.18
C ILE A 298 14.43 16.62 -3.14
N ALA A 299 14.94 17.74 -3.69
CA ALA A 299 16.03 17.74 -4.65
C ALA A 299 17.35 17.32 -3.97
N GLU A 300 17.65 17.93 -2.81
CA GLU A 300 18.83 17.66 -1.99
C GLU A 300 18.82 16.22 -1.47
N LEU A 301 17.69 15.78 -0.89
CA LEU A 301 17.52 14.43 -0.36
C LEU A 301 17.67 13.36 -1.44
N THR A 302 17.00 13.54 -2.58
CA THR A 302 17.06 12.57 -3.70
C THR A 302 18.47 12.49 -4.27
N LYS A 303 19.17 13.63 -4.42
CA LYS A 303 20.55 13.67 -4.87
C LYS A 303 21.46 12.92 -3.90
N TYR A 304 21.38 13.24 -2.61
CA TYR A 304 22.17 12.60 -1.56
C TYR A 304 21.96 11.09 -1.52
N LEU A 305 20.70 10.63 -1.53
CA LEU A 305 20.38 9.20 -1.52
C LEU A 305 20.88 8.49 -2.78
N THR A 306 20.71 9.11 -3.96
CA THR A 306 21.21 8.53 -5.22
C THR A 306 22.74 8.41 -5.23
N GLU A 307 23.45 9.39 -4.70
CA GLU A 307 24.92 9.39 -4.62
C GLU A 307 25.43 8.40 -3.57
N SER A 308 24.88 8.41 -2.36
CA SER A 308 25.29 7.54 -1.23
C SER A 308 24.97 6.07 -1.46
N LEU A 309 23.90 5.75 -2.20
CA LEU A 309 23.47 4.37 -2.46
C LEU A 309 24.02 3.79 -3.79
N ARG A 310 24.75 4.59 -4.56
CA ARG A 310 25.26 4.23 -5.91
C ARG A 310 26.20 3.03 -5.92
N GLU A 311 27.08 2.97 -4.93
CA GLU A 311 28.07 1.88 -4.81
C GLU A 311 27.39 0.57 -4.48
N LYS A 312 26.37 0.62 -3.62
CA LYS A 312 25.53 -0.52 -3.22
C LYS A 312 24.53 -0.97 -4.28
N LYS A 313 24.47 -0.29 -5.44
CA LYS A 313 23.56 -0.62 -6.55
C LYS A 313 22.10 -0.65 -6.10
N ILE A 314 21.68 0.38 -5.38
CA ILE A 314 20.29 0.52 -4.89
C ILE A 314 19.62 1.66 -5.66
N GLY A 315 18.43 1.39 -6.18
CA GLY A 315 17.60 2.37 -6.91
C GLY A 315 16.84 3.29 -5.97
N VAL A 316 16.59 4.53 -6.41
CA VAL A 316 15.74 5.50 -5.71
C VAL A 316 14.58 5.85 -6.63
N SER A 317 13.35 5.70 -6.14
CA SER A 317 12.12 6.01 -6.87
C SER A 317 11.28 7.06 -6.14
N LEU A 318 10.60 7.90 -6.93
CA LEU A 318 9.68 8.93 -6.46
C LEU A 318 8.27 8.64 -7.01
N PRO A 319 7.43 7.90 -6.28
CA PRO A 319 6.02 7.75 -6.64
C PRO A 319 5.25 9.07 -6.46
N SER A 320 4.02 9.10 -7.00
CA SER A 320 3.01 10.14 -6.73
C SER A 320 3.46 11.56 -7.09
N LEU A 321 3.79 11.76 -8.37
CA LEU A 321 4.32 13.02 -8.89
C LEU A 321 3.23 13.89 -9.51
N ARG A 322 3.01 15.08 -8.94
CA ARG A 322 2.35 16.19 -9.65
C ARG A 322 3.36 16.86 -10.59
N ILE A 323 2.95 17.20 -11.81
CA ILE A 323 3.84 17.89 -12.77
C ILE A 323 3.93 19.36 -12.42
N ASP A 324 4.84 19.68 -11.51
CA ASP A 324 5.25 21.05 -11.24
C ASP A 324 6.70 21.26 -11.76
N THR A 325 7.09 22.52 -11.95
CA THR A 325 8.41 22.89 -12.52
C THR A 325 9.61 22.27 -11.80
N PRO A 326 9.64 22.15 -10.44
CA PRO A 326 10.75 21.52 -9.73
C PRO A 326 10.96 20.04 -10.08
N LEU A 327 9.92 19.33 -10.53
CA LEU A 327 10.00 17.91 -10.88
C LEU A 327 10.93 17.67 -12.06
N ILE A 328 10.85 18.53 -13.07
CA ILE A 328 11.60 18.34 -14.31
C ILE A 328 13.04 18.72 -14.11
N ASP A 329 13.32 19.79 -13.38
CA ASP A 329 14.69 20.11 -12.99
C ASP A 329 15.27 19.00 -12.12
N THR A 330 14.51 18.40 -11.20
CA THR A 330 14.98 17.25 -10.41
C THR A 330 15.26 16.03 -11.29
N ILE A 331 14.35 15.64 -12.18
CA ILE A 331 14.52 14.48 -13.09
C ILE A 331 15.66 14.72 -14.10
N LEU A 332 15.83 15.95 -14.59
CA LEU A 332 16.86 16.31 -15.57
C LEU A 332 18.25 16.45 -14.93
N ASN A 333 18.32 16.99 -13.72
CA ASN A 333 19.59 17.34 -13.05
C ASN A 333 20.13 16.24 -12.13
N THR A 334 19.33 15.23 -11.79
CA THR A 334 19.82 14.06 -11.03
C THR A 334 20.30 12.96 -11.99
N GLN A 335 21.46 12.35 -11.72
CA GLN A 335 21.96 11.17 -12.45
C GLN A 335 21.19 9.89 -12.06
N MET A 336 19.88 10.00 -11.85
CA MET A 336 19.02 8.87 -11.51
C MET A 336 18.95 7.88 -12.68
N VAL A 337 18.68 6.61 -12.35
CA VAL A 337 18.25 5.62 -13.33
C VAL A 337 16.95 6.14 -13.94
N ARG A 338 17.01 6.56 -15.21
CA ARG A 338 15.86 7.16 -15.89
C ARG A 338 14.80 6.08 -16.12
N PRO A 339 13.58 6.25 -15.61
CA PRO A 339 12.53 5.28 -15.87
C PRO A 339 12.16 5.34 -17.35
N SER A 340 11.93 4.19 -17.97
CA SER A 340 11.38 4.11 -19.34
C SER A 340 9.94 4.61 -19.41
N GLN A 341 9.24 4.60 -18.27
CA GLN A 341 7.84 4.99 -18.11
C GLN A 341 7.62 5.93 -16.93
N ILE A 342 6.82 6.99 -17.12
CA ILE A 342 6.37 7.89 -16.04
C ILE A 342 4.83 7.89 -15.92
N THR A 343 4.32 8.10 -14.71
CA THR A 343 2.87 8.19 -14.44
C THR A 343 2.51 9.59 -13.97
N LEU A 344 1.48 10.18 -14.57
CA LEU A 344 1.04 11.55 -14.37
C LEU A 344 -0.50 11.59 -14.29
N ALA A 345 -1.04 12.52 -13.51
CA ALA A 345 -2.49 12.62 -13.28
C ALA A 345 -2.98 14.06 -13.50
N PRO A 346 -3.29 14.45 -14.76
CA PRO A 346 -3.98 15.71 -15.04
C PRO A 346 -5.43 15.73 -14.54
N GLU A 347 -6.04 14.56 -14.34
CA GLU A 347 -7.46 14.32 -13.97
C GLU A 347 -8.48 14.75 -15.02
N VAL A 348 -8.30 15.90 -15.67
CA VAL A 348 -9.25 16.49 -16.62
C VAL A 348 -8.54 16.96 -17.88
N GLY A 349 -9.30 17.22 -18.95
CA GLY A 349 -8.76 17.67 -20.24
C GLY A 349 -8.67 19.20 -20.40
N VAL A 350 -9.36 19.96 -19.54
CA VAL A 350 -9.53 21.42 -19.66
C VAL A 350 -9.18 22.15 -18.37
N GLU A 351 -8.60 23.34 -18.51
CA GLU A 351 -8.17 24.19 -17.38
C GLU A 351 -9.34 24.62 -16.50
N CYS A 352 -10.50 24.89 -17.11
CA CYS A 352 -11.70 25.30 -16.37
C CYS A 352 -12.14 24.25 -15.33
N LEU A 353 -12.15 22.96 -15.71
CA LEU A 353 -12.42 21.87 -14.77
C LEU A 353 -11.26 21.66 -13.80
N SER A 354 -10.03 21.89 -14.25
CA SER A 354 -8.82 21.78 -13.42
C SER A 354 -8.87 22.78 -12.25
N SER A 355 -9.28 24.02 -12.51
CA SER A 355 -9.55 25.04 -11.51
C SER A 355 -10.72 24.66 -10.60
N ALA A 356 -11.79 24.11 -11.16
CA ALA A 356 -12.95 23.65 -10.39
C ALA A 356 -12.55 22.59 -9.34
N ILE A 357 -11.71 21.61 -9.70
CA ILE A 357 -11.25 20.57 -8.76
C ILE A 357 -10.08 21.00 -7.87
N ASN A 358 -9.63 22.26 -7.99
CA ASN A 358 -8.44 22.80 -7.31
C ASN A 358 -7.16 21.98 -7.61
N LYS A 359 -6.98 21.60 -8.88
CA LYS A 359 -5.80 20.86 -9.38
C LYS A 359 -5.15 21.58 -10.55
N GLU A 360 -4.96 22.89 -10.39
CA GLU A 360 -4.44 23.77 -11.44
C GLU A 360 -3.13 23.28 -12.08
N TYR A 361 -3.13 23.27 -13.40
CA TYR A 361 -1.95 23.11 -14.23
C TYR A 361 -2.17 23.93 -15.50
N ASP A 362 -1.12 24.57 -15.99
CA ASP A 362 -1.13 25.23 -17.30
C ASP A 362 -1.00 24.17 -18.39
N ARG A 363 -1.94 24.13 -19.33
CA ARG A 363 -2.01 23.08 -20.35
C ARG A 363 -0.79 23.08 -21.25
N GLU A 364 -0.36 24.25 -21.70
CA GLU A 364 0.78 24.40 -22.62
C GLU A 364 2.08 23.96 -21.93
N SER A 365 2.32 24.44 -20.71
CA SER A 365 3.42 24.03 -19.85
C SER A 365 3.40 22.52 -19.62
N PHE A 366 2.24 21.93 -19.31
CA PHE A 366 2.11 20.48 -19.12
C PHE A 366 2.55 19.69 -20.36
N ILE A 367 2.14 20.13 -21.56
CA ILE A 367 2.52 19.50 -22.83
C ILE A 367 4.03 19.66 -23.08
N GLU A 368 4.56 20.89 -22.97
CA GLU A 368 6.00 21.16 -23.17
C GLU A 368 6.88 20.31 -22.25
N LYS A 369 6.46 20.18 -20.99
CA LYS A 369 7.13 19.37 -19.97
C LYS A 369 7.19 17.90 -20.37
N ILE A 370 6.09 17.33 -20.85
CA ILE A 370 6.07 15.96 -21.37
C ILE A 370 6.95 15.81 -22.61
N VAL A 371 6.94 16.79 -23.52
CA VAL A 371 7.79 16.77 -24.71
C VAL A 371 9.28 16.76 -24.32
N LYS A 372 9.70 17.60 -23.37
CA LYS A 372 11.07 17.59 -22.82
C LYS A 372 11.44 16.24 -22.21
N LEU A 373 10.54 15.65 -21.43
CA LEU A 373 10.74 14.30 -20.87
C LEU A 373 10.94 13.24 -21.98
N ASN A 374 10.18 13.33 -23.08
CA ASN A 374 10.35 12.46 -24.23
C ASN A 374 11.71 12.65 -24.93
N GLU A 375 12.17 13.90 -25.07
CA GLU A 375 13.50 14.23 -25.61
C GLU A 375 14.63 13.67 -24.75
N CYS A 376 14.42 13.54 -23.44
CA CYS A 376 15.38 12.98 -22.49
C CYS A 376 15.38 11.44 -22.41
N GLY A 377 14.56 10.77 -23.23
CA GLY A 377 14.58 9.31 -23.41
C GLY A 377 13.38 8.56 -22.81
N ILE A 378 12.41 9.25 -22.20
CA ILE A 378 11.17 8.60 -21.74
C ILE A 378 10.34 8.17 -22.95
N SER A 379 10.03 6.87 -23.02
CA SER A 379 9.38 6.25 -24.18
C SER A 379 7.94 5.80 -23.90
N SER A 380 7.51 5.82 -22.64
CA SER A 380 6.14 5.50 -22.24
C SER A 380 5.61 6.47 -21.18
N ILE A 381 4.35 6.86 -21.28
CA ILE A 381 3.67 7.74 -20.31
C ILE A 381 2.32 7.13 -19.94
N LYS A 382 1.99 7.13 -18.65
CA LYS A 382 0.66 6.82 -18.13
C LYS A 382 -0.02 8.11 -17.67
N LEU A 383 -1.21 8.39 -18.20
CA LEU A 383 -2.04 9.54 -17.82
C LEU A 383 -3.32 9.06 -17.15
N TYR A 384 -3.64 9.61 -15.98
CA TYR A 384 -4.87 9.32 -15.24
C TYR A 384 -5.87 10.46 -15.42
N PHE A 385 -7.09 10.10 -15.78
CA PHE A 385 -8.22 10.99 -15.95
C PHE A 385 -9.44 10.46 -15.20
N MET A 386 -10.29 11.40 -14.82
CA MET A 386 -11.54 11.20 -14.15
C MET A 386 -12.68 11.76 -15.03
N ILE A 387 -13.81 11.05 -15.05
CA ILE A 387 -15.03 11.47 -15.74
C ILE A 387 -16.23 11.37 -14.78
N GLY A 388 -17.29 12.12 -15.04
CA GLY A 388 -18.48 12.18 -14.18
C GLY A 388 -18.42 13.26 -13.10
N LEU A 389 -17.56 14.26 -13.25
CA LEU A 389 -17.56 15.43 -12.38
C LEU A 389 -18.89 16.19 -12.47
N PRO A 390 -19.38 16.80 -11.37
CA PRO A 390 -20.60 17.60 -11.40
C PRO A 390 -20.50 18.76 -12.39
N GLY A 391 -21.39 18.81 -13.38
CA GLY A 391 -21.39 19.81 -14.44
C GLY A 391 -20.50 19.48 -15.66
N GLU A 392 -19.87 18.30 -15.69
CA GLU A 392 -19.09 17.82 -16.83
C GLU A 392 -19.98 17.41 -18.01
N THR A 393 -19.53 17.73 -19.21
CA THR A 393 -20.20 17.52 -20.50
C THR A 393 -19.41 16.56 -21.40
N ASP A 394 -20.00 16.15 -22.53
CA ASP A 394 -19.30 15.27 -23.49
C ASP A 394 -18.14 15.99 -24.22
N ASP A 395 -18.15 17.33 -24.25
CA ASP A 395 -17.04 18.15 -24.76
C ASP A 395 -15.82 18.09 -23.84
N ASP A 396 -16.01 17.89 -22.54
CA ASP A 396 -14.92 17.69 -21.59
C ASP A 396 -14.22 16.34 -21.82
N ALA A 397 -15.00 15.30 -22.14
CA ALA A 397 -14.45 14.00 -22.57
C ALA A 397 -13.70 14.11 -23.91
N GLN A 398 -14.19 14.95 -24.83
CA GLN A 398 -13.48 15.25 -26.08
C GLN A 398 -12.14 15.95 -25.80
N SER A 399 -12.11 16.88 -24.85
CA SER A 399 -10.91 17.63 -24.50
C SER A 399 -9.78 16.75 -23.94
N ILE A 400 -10.11 15.62 -23.30
CA ILE A 400 -9.13 14.59 -22.91
C ILE A 400 -8.46 13.98 -24.16
N ILE A 401 -9.25 13.63 -25.17
CA ILE A 401 -8.74 13.07 -26.44
C ILE A 401 -7.80 14.08 -27.10
N ASP A 402 -8.19 15.34 -27.13
CA ASP A 402 -7.44 16.41 -27.78
C ASP A 402 -6.10 16.66 -27.06
N LEU A 403 -6.10 16.71 -25.73
CA LEU A 403 -4.88 16.81 -24.93
C LEU A 403 -3.90 15.67 -25.23
N VAL A 404 -4.37 14.42 -25.19
CA VAL A 404 -3.53 13.24 -25.41
C VAL A 404 -2.96 13.21 -26.83
N ARG A 405 -3.77 13.54 -27.84
CA ARG A 405 -3.32 13.63 -29.23
C ARG A 405 -2.31 14.75 -29.43
N GLU A 406 -2.52 15.89 -28.80
CA GLU A 406 -1.61 17.03 -28.88
C GLU A 406 -0.24 16.69 -28.29
N ILE A 407 -0.19 16.09 -27.09
CA ILE A 407 1.04 15.56 -26.48
C ILE A 407 1.77 14.64 -27.47
N ARG A 408 1.03 13.70 -28.08
CA ARG A 408 1.60 12.75 -29.02
C ARG A 408 2.17 13.42 -30.27
N ASN A 409 1.44 14.38 -30.83
CA ASN A 409 1.81 15.07 -32.07
C ASN A 409 3.04 15.96 -31.89
N ARG A 410 3.19 16.59 -30.72
CA ARG A 410 4.35 17.45 -30.41
C ARG A 410 5.60 16.65 -29.98
N SER A 411 5.44 15.38 -29.60
CA SER A 411 6.55 14.53 -29.18
C SER A 411 7.39 14.04 -30.37
N ARG A 412 8.71 14.31 -30.36
CA ARG A 412 9.63 14.03 -31.48
C ARG A 412 9.90 12.54 -31.70
N SER A 413 9.87 11.73 -30.64
CA SER A 413 10.12 10.29 -30.78
C SER A 413 8.90 9.60 -31.39
N ARG A 414 9.06 9.00 -32.57
CA ARG A 414 8.04 8.13 -33.18
C ARG A 414 7.63 6.93 -32.31
N ARG A 415 8.28 6.71 -31.15
CA ARG A 415 8.04 5.60 -30.22
C ARG A 415 7.38 5.97 -28.88
N LEU A 416 6.92 7.21 -28.65
CA LEU A 416 6.18 7.52 -27.42
C LEU A 416 4.85 6.76 -27.38
N GLU A 417 4.72 5.85 -26.42
CA GLU A 417 3.46 5.16 -26.08
C GLU A 417 2.76 5.90 -24.94
N ILE A 418 1.48 6.23 -25.11
CA ILE A 418 0.66 6.88 -24.07
C ILE A 418 -0.44 5.90 -23.63
N THR A 419 -0.40 5.51 -22.36
CA THR A 419 -1.48 4.77 -21.71
C THR A 419 -2.39 5.75 -20.97
N VAL A 420 -3.67 5.77 -21.31
CA VAL A 420 -4.69 6.57 -20.64
C VAL A 420 -5.49 5.67 -19.71
N HIS A 421 -5.58 6.03 -18.44
CA HIS A 421 -6.40 5.40 -17.41
C HIS A 421 -7.59 6.29 -17.11
N ILE A 422 -8.81 5.75 -17.25
CA ILE A 422 -10.06 6.48 -17.01
C ILE A 422 -10.77 5.88 -15.78
N SER A 423 -11.11 6.72 -14.83
CA SER A 423 -11.91 6.37 -13.64
C SER A 423 -13.16 7.24 -13.56
N ALA A 424 -14.22 6.72 -12.95
CA ALA A 424 -15.38 7.54 -12.63
C ALA A 424 -15.12 8.35 -11.36
N PHE A 425 -15.59 9.59 -11.32
CA PHE A 425 -15.58 10.40 -10.11
C PHE A 425 -16.46 9.74 -9.04
N VAL A 426 -15.86 9.48 -7.88
CA VAL A 426 -16.57 8.97 -6.69
C VAL A 426 -16.66 10.11 -5.66
N PRO A 427 -17.86 10.61 -5.32
CA PRO A 427 -18.01 11.60 -4.26
C PRO A 427 -17.63 10.96 -2.91
N LYS A 428 -16.56 11.47 -2.29
CA LYS A 428 -16.03 10.91 -1.04
C LYS A 428 -16.47 11.73 0.19
N PRO A 429 -16.70 11.08 1.33
CA PRO A 429 -16.98 11.76 2.61
C PRO A 429 -15.83 12.71 2.97
N HIS A 430 -16.13 13.76 3.74
CA HIS A 430 -15.17 14.79 4.17
C HIS A 430 -14.49 15.55 3.03
N THR A 431 -15.09 15.56 1.83
CA THR A 431 -14.65 16.38 0.70
C THR A 431 -15.65 17.48 0.38
N PRO A 432 -15.23 18.59 -0.25
CA PRO A 432 -16.15 19.60 -0.77
C PRO A 432 -17.19 19.04 -1.74
N LEU A 433 -16.93 17.90 -2.39
CA LEU A 433 -17.85 17.25 -3.32
C LEU A 433 -18.67 16.10 -2.71
N GLN A 434 -18.66 15.94 -1.38
CA GLN A 434 -19.39 14.85 -0.71
C GLN A 434 -20.91 14.88 -0.95
N TRP A 435 -21.47 16.07 -1.21
CA TRP A 435 -22.88 16.28 -1.51
C TRP A 435 -23.26 15.99 -2.96
N SER A 436 -22.29 15.88 -3.85
CA SER A 436 -22.54 15.73 -5.28
C SER A 436 -23.05 14.33 -5.64
N PRO A 437 -23.90 14.20 -6.66
CA PRO A 437 -24.33 12.88 -7.14
C PRO A 437 -23.17 12.14 -7.81
N PHE A 438 -23.24 10.82 -7.82
CA PHE A 438 -22.49 10.00 -8.76
C PHE A 438 -23.14 10.14 -10.15
N ALA A 439 -22.32 10.28 -11.20
CA ALA A 439 -22.85 10.44 -12.56
C ALA A 439 -23.55 9.17 -13.05
N ASP A 440 -24.55 9.35 -13.91
CA ASP A 440 -25.29 8.24 -14.52
C ASP A 440 -24.36 7.23 -15.23
N VAL A 441 -24.63 5.94 -15.02
CA VAL A 441 -23.77 4.83 -15.48
C VAL A 441 -23.68 4.79 -17.00
N ASP A 442 -24.80 5.01 -17.70
CA ASP A 442 -24.82 4.97 -19.15
C ASP A 442 -24.07 6.16 -19.76
N THR A 443 -24.19 7.33 -19.14
CA THR A 443 -23.40 8.52 -19.47
C THR A 443 -21.90 8.26 -19.35
N LEU A 444 -21.46 7.69 -18.23
CA LEU A 444 -20.05 7.34 -18.01
C LEU A 444 -19.54 6.32 -19.04
N LYS A 445 -20.31 5.27 -19.31
CA LYS A 445 -19.98 4.26 -20.35
C LYS A 445 -19.90 4.87 -21.74
N SER A 446 -20.79 5.80 -22.07
CA SER A 446 -20.77 6.54 -23.33
C SER A 446 -19.47 7.35 -23.50
N ARG A 447 -19.08 8.11 -22.47
CA ARG A 447 -17.82 8.89 -22.48
C ARG A 447 -16.58 8.01 -22.56
N ILE A 448 -16.54 6.88 -21.84
CA ILE A 448 -15.46 5.88 -21.98
C ILE A 448 -15.38 5.39 -23.43
N LYS A 449 -16.53 5.10 -24.06
CA LYS A 449 -16.59 4.66 -25.47
C LYS A 449 -16.11 5.75 -26.43
N GLN A 450 -16.46 7.01 -26.17
CA GLN A 450 -15.98 8.17 -26.93
C GLN A 450 -14.45 8.26 -26.86
N ILE A 451 -13.87 8.27 -25.66
CA ILE A 451 -12.41 8.37 -25.45
C ILE A 451 -11.68 7.18 -26.10
N ARG A 452 -12.17 5.94 -25.92
CA ARG A 452 -11.62 4.75 -26.57
C ARG A 452 -11.66 4.84 -28.09
N SER A 453 -12.71 5.45 -28.64
CA SER A 453 -12.85 5.61 -30.09
C SER A 453 -11.96 6.73 -30.64
N GLY A 454 -11.75 7.80 -29.86
CA GLY A 454 -10.84 8.89 -30.18
C GLY A 454 -9.35 8.51 -30.08
N LEU A 455 -8.98 7.62 -29.18
CA LEU A 455 -7.59 7.22 -28.93
C LEU A 455 -7.27 5.83 -29.49
N ARG A 456 -7.45 5.67 -30.81
CA ARG A 456 -7.10 4.45 -31.55
C ARG A 456 -5.70 4.53 -32.15
N GLY A 457 -5.04 3.38 -32.28
CA GLY A 457 -3.75 3.24 -32.95
C GLY A 457 -2.65 2.72 -32.04
N ARG A 458 -1.49 2.38 -32.61
CA ARG A 458 -0.38 1.73 -31.89
C ARG A 458 0.26 2.60 -30.80
N ALA A 459 0.05 3.91 -30.84
CA ALA A 459 0.63 4.85 -29.87
C ALA A 459 -0.20 4.99 -28.59
N PHE A 460 -1.45 4.52 -28.57
CA PHE A 460 -2.38 4.75 -27.47
C PHE A 460 -2.87 3.44 -26.88
N LYS A 461 -2.96 3.39 -25.55
CA LYS A 461 -3.59 2.30 -24.81
C LYS A 461 -4.59 2.88 -23.83
N VAL A 462 -5.88 2.59 -24.00
CA VAL A 462 -6.91 3.07 -23.07
C VAL A 462 -7.30 1.95 -22.12
N LYS A 463 -7.15 2.20 -20.82
CA LYS A 463 -7.63 1.37 -19.71
C LYS A 463 -8.69 2.16 -18.96
N TYR A 464 -9.69 1.48 -18.42
CA TYR A 464 -10.77 2.12 -17.67
C TYR A 464 -11.25 1.22 -16.54
N GLN A 465 -11.75 1.83 -15.48
CA GLN A 465 -12.36 1.13 -14.35
C GLN A 465 -13.79 0.70 -14.70
N ASN A 466 -14.27 -0.36 -14.05
CA ASN A 466 -15.66 -0.77 -14.10
C ASN A 466 -16.54 0.31 -13.43
N VAL A 467 -17.55 0.83 -14.13
CA VAL A 467 -18.36 1.96 -13.65
C VAL A 467 -19.24 1.55 -12.47
N GLU A 468 -19.81 0.35 -12.51
CA GLU A 468 -20.64 -0.20 -11.44
C GLU A 468 -19.84 -0.44 -10.15
N MET A 469 -18.55 -0.77 -10.27
CA MET A 469 -17.65 -0.85 -9.11
C MET A 469 -17.45 0.52 -8.46
N SER A 470 -17.25 1.59 -9.26
CA SER A 470 -17.17 2.97 -8.74
C SER A 470 -18.50 3.46 -8.16
N LEU A 471 -19.64 3.05 -8.74
CA LEU A 471 -20.96 3.31 -8.19
C LEU A 471 -21.12 2.65 -6.82
N LEU A 472 -20.74 1.38 -6.68
CA LEU A 472 -20.77 0.68 -5.40
C LEU A 472 -19.90 1.40 -4.36
N GLU A 473 -18.70 1.83 -4.76
CA GLU A 473 -17.80 2.60 -3.90
C GLU A 473 -18.44 3.93 -3.44
N ALA A 474 -19.17 4.63 -4.32
CA ALA A 474 -19.91 5.85 -3.97
C ALA A 474 -21.06 5.59 -2.99
N ILE A 475 -21.80 4.49 -3.20
CA ILE A 475 -22.91 4.06 -2.33
C ILE A 475 -22.40 3.72 -0.93
N LEU A 476 -21.36 2.88 -0.85
CA LEU A 476 -20.80 2.46 0.43
C LEU A 476 -20.09 3.61 1.13
N GLY A 477 -19.28 4.41 0.42
CA GLY A 477 -18.53 5.52 1.03
C GLY A 477 -19.42 6.62 1.62
N ARG A 478 -20.62 6.81 1.08
CA ARG A 478 -21.62 7.80 1.55
C ARG A 478 -22.83 7.17 2.24
N GLY A 479 -22.72 5.92 2.66
CA GLY A 479 -23.82 5.19 3.27
C GLY A 479 -24.02 5.44 4.76
N ASP A 480 -25.20 5.07 5.24
CA ASP A 480 -25.51 4.95 6.67
C ASP A 480 -25.64 3.47 7.10
N ALA A 481 -25.97 3.24 8.36
CA ALA A 481 -26.08 1.90 8.95
C ALA A 481 -27.14 0.99 8.29
N ARG A 482 -28.07 1.52 7.47
CA ARG A 482 -29.02 0.69 6.70
C ARG A 482 -28.30 -0.18 5.69
N LEU A 483 -27.14 0.26 5.18
CA LEU A 483 -26.35 -0.49 4.21
C LEU A 483 -25.73 -1.76 4.78
N PHE A 484 -25.63 -1.92 6.10
CA PHE A 484 -25.09 -3.15 6.66
C PHE A 484 -25.90 -4.38 6.22
N LYS A 485 -27.24 -4.26 6.14
CA LYS A 485 -28.11 -5.34 5.65
C LYS A 485 -27.85 -5.67 4.18
N VAL A 486 -27.52 -4.66 3.37
CA VAL A 486 -27.14 -4.85 1.96
C VAL A 486 -25.80 -5.58 1.86
N ILE A 487 -24.79 -5.15 2.61
CA ILE A 487 -23.46 -5.78 2.63
C ILE A 487 -23.56 -7.24 3.07
N GLU A 488 -24.28 -7.51 4.16
CA GLU A 488 -24.54 -8.85 4.69
C GLU A 488 -25.26 -9.74 3.64
N ARG A 489 -26.25 -9.18 2.93
CA ARG A 489 -26.98 -9.89 1.87
C ARG A 489 -26.11 -10.14 0.64
N ALA A 490 -25.33 -9.17 0.18
CA ALA A 490 -24.43 -9.30 -0.96
C ALA A 490 -23.38 -10.39 -0.68
N TYR A 491 -22.78 -10.39 0.51
CA TYR A 491 -21.89 -11.45 0.94
C TYR A 491 -22.56 -12.83 0.92
N ARG A 492 -23.78 -12.96 1.49
CA ARG A 492 -24.55 -14.21 1.44
C ARG A 492 -24.93 -14.66 0.02
N ASN A 493 -25.02 -13.73 -0.93
CA ASN A 493 -25.21 -14.03 -2.35
C ASN A 493 -23.90 -14.47 -3.04
N GLY A 494 -22.75 -14.39 -2.36
CA GLY A 494 -21.44 -14.81 -2.83
C GLY A 494 -20.48 -13.67 -3.20
N ALA A 495 -20.83 -12.41 -2.94
CA ALA A 495 -19.93 -11.28 -3.21
C ALA A 495 -18.71 -11.31 -2.29
N ILE A 496 -17.52 -11.25 -2.89
CA ILE A 496 -16.23 -11.24 -2.21
C ILE A 496 -15.17 -10.70 -3.18
N LEU A 497 -14.11 -10.09 -2.65
CA LEU A 497 -13.03 -9.48 -3.45
C LEU A 497 -13.58 -8.44 -4.44
N ASP A 498 -14.54 -7.61 -4.00
CA ASP A 498 -15.24 -6.65 -4.87
C ASP A 498 -14.33 -5.57 -5.50
N GLY A 499 -13.12 -5.37 -4.95
CA GLY A 499 -12.08 -4.53 -5.57
C GLY A 499 -11.35 -5.16 -6.76
N TRP A 500 -11.54 -6.45 -7.02
CA TRP A 500 -10.91 -7.21 -8.10
C TRP A 500 -11.89 -7.38 -9.27
N TYR A 501 -11.49 -6.92 -10.47
CA TYR A 501 -12.37 -6.90 -11.64
C TYR A 501 -12.92 -8.29 -12.01
N GLU A 502 -12.11 -9.33 -11.84
CA GLU A 502 -12.46 -10.72 -12.11
C GLU A 502 -13.45 -11.33 -11.10
N HIS A 503 -13.59 -10.72 -9.92
CA HIS A 503 -14.44 -11.20 -8.83
C HIS A 503 -15.68 -10.34 -8.61
N PHE A 504 -15.65 -9.08 -9.05
CA PHE A 504 -16.75 -8.14 -8.88
C PHE A 504 -18.03 -8.58 -9.61
N ARG A 505 -19.15 -8.63 -8.87
CA ARG A 505 -20.46 -9.08 -9.34
C ARG A 505 -21.56 -8.09 -8.99
N TRP A 506 -21.77 -7.12 -9.88
CA TRP A 506 -22.78 -6.08 -9.69
C TRP A 506 -24.20 -6.63 -9.51
N ASP A 507 -24.54 -7.74 -10.17
CA ASP A 507 -25.82 -8.41 -10.02
C ASP A 507 -26.13 -8.77 -8.57
N MET A 508 -25.15 -9.28 -7.82
CA MET A 508 -25.32 -9.64 -6.40
C MET A 508 -25.63 -8.43 -5.53
N TRP A 509 -25.01 -7.28 -5.83
CA TRP A 509 -25.20 -6.03 -5.10
C TRP A 509 -26.54 -5.37 -5.42
N ARG A 510 -26.89 -5.28 -6.70
CA ARG A 510 -28.19 -4.74 -7.13
C ARG A 510 -29.34 -5.55 -6.49
N ASP A 511 -29.27 -6.87 -6.56
CA ASP A 511 -30.29 -7.74 -5.99
C ASP A 511 -30.34 -7.62 -4.44
N ALA A 512 -29.19 -7.38 -3.79
CA ALA A 512 -29.13 -7.13 -2.34
C ALA A 512 -29.74 -5.77 -1.94
N ILE A 513 -29.49 -4.71 -2.72
CA ILE A 513 -30.07 -3.38 -2.54
C ILE A 513 -31.60 -3.44 -2.67
N GLU A 514 -32.08 -4.06 -3.75
CA GLU A 514 -33.52 -4.24 -4.02
C GLU A 514 -34.19 -5.06 -2.92
N TYR A 515 -33.58 -6.18 -2.51
CA TYR A 515 -34.10 -7.02 -1.42
C TYR A 515 -34.25 -6.25 -0.09
N CYS A 516 -33.37 -5.29 0.17
CA CYS A 516 -33.42 -4.45 1.37
C CYS A 516 -34.41 -3.27 1.25
N GLY A 517 -35.11 -3.13 0.12
CA GLY A 517 -36.06 -2.03 -0.12
C GLY A 517 -35.38 -0.67 -0.25
N LEU A 518 -34.13 -0.64 -0.74
CA LEU A 518 -33.39 0.59 -1.02
C LEU A 518 -33.31 0.82 -2.53
N PHE A 519 -33.10 2.06 -2.93
CA PHE A 519 -33.00 2.45 -4.34
C PHE A 519 -31.62 3.02 -4.64
N ILE A 520 -31.04 2.61 -5.77
CA ILE A 520 -29.70 3.05 -6.19
C ILE A 520 -29.65 4.57 -6.31
N ASP A 521 -30.65 5.16 -6.97
CA ASP A 521 -30.71 6.61 -7.22
C ASP A 521 -30.71 7.43 -5.92
N ASP A 522 -31.38 6.94 -4.87
CA ASP A 522 -31.40 7.59 -3.56
C ASP A 522 -30.03 7.50 -2.85
N LEU A 523 -29.32 6.38 -3.04
CA LEU A 523 -28.02 6.12 -2.41
C LEU A 523 -26.86 6.81 -3.13
N SER A 524 -26.98 7.03 -4.45
CA SER A 524 -25.95 7.65 -5.29
C SER A 524 -26.27 9.09 -5.69
N GLY A 525 -27.45 9.61 -5.31
CA GLY A 525 -27.92 10.93 -5.68
C GLY A 525 -27.21 12.11 -5.00
N GLU A 526 -27.71 13.31 -5.31
CA GLU A 526 -27.28 14.56 -4.68
C GLU A 526 -27.84 14.64 -3.26
N ILE A 527 -27.00 15.04 -2.30
CA ILE A 527 -27.40 15.21 -0.91
C ILE A 527 -27.60 16.71 -0.65
N PRO A 528 -28.74 17.15 -0.08
CA PRO A 528 -28.94 18.55 0.29
C PRO A 528 -27.83 19.07 1.22
N LEU A 529 -27.35 20.30 0.99
CA LEU A 529 -26.24 20.88 1.76
C LEU A 529 -26.56 21.05 3.26
N ASN A 530 -27.84 21.14 3.62
CA ASN A 530 -28.32 21.26 5.00
C ASN A 530 -28.60 19.90 5.66
N TYR A 531 -28.43 18.78 4.95
CA TYR A 531 -28.59 17.45 5.51
C TYR A 531 -27.46 17.12 6.48
N THR A 532 -27.79 16.41 7.57
CA THR A 532 -26.79 15.89 8.51
C THR A 532 -26.22 14.59 7.95
N LEU A 533 -24.93 14.59 7.63
CA LEU A 533 -24.32 13.45 6.96
C LEU A 533 -24.02 12.31 7.95
N PRO A 534 -24.12 11.03 7.54
CA PRO A 534 -23.86 9.87 8.40
C PRO A 534 -22.45 9.78 8.98
N TRP A 535 -21.49 10.54 8.47
CA TRP A 535 -20.10 10.62 8.95
C TRP A 535 -19.76 11.98 9.58
N GLU A 536 -20.73 12.91 9.68
CA GLU A 536 -20.51 14.29 10.15
C GLU A 536 -20.08 14.36 11.62
N PHE A 537 -20.36 13.31 12.41
CA PHE A 537 -19.92 13.20 13.79
C PHE A 537 -18.40 13.04 13.94
N ILE A 538 -17.68 12.73 12.87
CA ILE A 538 -16.23 12.62 12.87
C ILE A 538 -15.63 14.01 12.65
N ASP A 539 -14.95 14.51 13.68
CA ASP A 539 -14.21 15.76 13.61
C ASP A 539 -12.81 15.52 13.05
N THR A 540 -12.62 15.87 11.78
CA THR A 540 -11.33 15.79 11.07
C THR A 540 -10.47 17.04 11.27
N GLY A 541 -10.95 18.02 12.04
CA GLY A 541 -10.38 19.36 12.12
C GLY A 541 -10.79 20.29 10.97
N VAL A 542 -11.30 19.77 9.85
CA VAL A 542 -11.79 20.59 8.74
C VAL A 542 -13.24 20.99 8.98
N SER A 543 -13.51 22.30 9.06
CA SER A 543 -14.87 22.80 9.32
C SER A 543 -15.84 22.57 8.14
N LYS A 544 -17.11 22.31 8.46
CA LYS A 544 -18.19 22.15 7.46
C LYS A 544 -18.35 23.41 6.60
N ASP A 545 -18.21 24.59 7.21
CA ASP A 545 -18.27 25.87 6.51
C ASP A 545 -17.17 26.01 5.46
N TYR A 546 -15.95 25.54 5.78
CA TYR A 546 -14.88 25.50 4.80
C TYR A 546 -15.21 24.55 3.64
N LEU A 547 -15.73 23.34 3.90
CA LEU A 547 -16.14 22.41 2.84
C LEU A 547 -17.25 23.01 1.95
N LEU A 548 -18.21 23.71 2.53
CA LEU A 548 -19.26 24.42 1.80
C LEU A 548 -18.70 25.58 0.97
N SER A 549 -17.70 26.31 1.49
CA SER A 549 -17.03 27.38 0.75
C SER A 549 -16.26 26.83 -0.46
N GLU A 550 -15.54 25.73 -0.29
CA GLU A 550 -14.83 25.06 -1.38
C GLU A 550 -15.80 24.44 -2.40
N ASN A 551 -16.96 23.95 -1.95
CA ASN A 551 -18.02 23.47 -2.84
C ASN A 551 -18.57 24.62 -3.71
N ARG A 552 -18.69 25.83 -3.16
CA ARG A 552 -19.04 27.02 -3.92
C ARG A 552 -17.96 27.38 -4.93
N SER A 553 -16.69 27.39 -4.51
CA SER A 553 -15.56 27.66 -5.41
C SER A 553 -15.45 26.63 -6.54
N TYR A 554 -15.81 25.36 -6.30
CA TYR A 554 -15.95 24.36 -7.36
C TYR A 554 -16.97 24.80 -8.41
N ARG A 555 -18.18 25.20 -7.99
CA ARG A 555 -19.26 25.64 -8.89
C ARG A 555 -18.88 26.92 -9.66
N GLU A 556 -18.17 27.83 -9.00
CA GLU A 556 -17.66 29.07 -9.58
C GLU A 556 -16.39 28.87 -10.42
N LYS A 557 -15.81 27.66 -10.41
CA LYS A 557 -14.58 27.28 -11.14
C LYS A 557 -13.37 28.14 -10.72
N THR A 558 -13.30 28.50 -9.45
CA THR A 558 -12.22 29.31 -8.85
C THR A 558 -11.25 28.45 -8.04
N THR A 559 -9.98 28.85 -8.00
CA THR A 559 -8.92 28.13 -7.28
C THR A 559 -8.77 28.63 -5.85
N THR A 560 -8.29 27.74 -4.99
CA THR A 560 -7.94 28.03 -3.60
C THR A 560 -6.42 27.88 -3.46
N PRO A 561 -5.70 28.92 -2.99
CA PRO A 561 -4.24 28.84 -2.82
C PRO A 561 -3.79 27.65 -1.99
N GLN A 562 -2.60 27.13 -2.25
CA GLN A 562 -1.96 26.07 -1.47
C GLN A 562 -1.83 26.45 0.02
N CYS A 563 -1.83 25.47 0.91
CA CYS A 563 -1.57 25.70 2.33
C CYS A 563 -0.09 26.10 2.57
N ASP A 564 0.10 27.13 3.39
CA ASP A 564 1.38 27.61 3.91
C ASP A 564 1.34 27.68 5.46
N VAL A 565 2.48 27.97 6.07
CA VAL A 565 2.63 28.01 7.55
C VAL A 565 1.70 29.03 8.23
N ASN A 566 1.27 30.07 7.51
CA ASN A 566 0.39 31.13 8.00
C ASN A 566 -1.10 30.87 7.69
N CYS A 567 -1.43 29.79 6.97
CA CYS A 567 -2.80 29.48 6.58
C CYS A 567 -3.68 29.13 7.79
N ARG A 568 -4.88 29.73 7.87
CA ARG A 568 -5.90 29.48 8.91
C ARG A 568 -7.32 29.30 8.34
N ARG A 569 -7.45 28.91 7.06
CA ARG A 569 -8.73 28.91 6.32
C ARG A 569 -9.74 27.83 6.70
N CYS A 570 -9.28 26.68 7.21
CA CYS A 570 -10.10 25.48 7.37
C CYS A 570 -10.17 24.94 8.79
N ASP A 571 -9.58 25.64 9.76
CA ASP A 571 -9.50 25.30 11.19
C ASP A 571 -8.73 24.01 11.56
N ALA A 572 -8.32 23.21 10.57
CA ALA A 572 -7.59 21.96 10.81
C ALA A 572 -6.17 22.14 11.38
N CYS A 573 -5.59 23.32 11.24
CA CYS A 573 -4.27 23.64 11.78
C CYS A 573 -4.46 24.35 13.13
N ASP A 574 -4.11 23.66 14.22
CA ASP A 574 -4.02 24.25 15.57
C ASP A 574 -2.72 25.06 15.74
N GLU A 575 -2.28 25.32 16.97
CA GLU A 575 -1.01 26.02 17.26
C GLU A 575 0.22 25.32 16.63
N PHE A 576 0.15 24.01 16.34
CA PHE A 576 1.27 23.25 15.78
C PHE A 576 1.42 23.42 14.26
N GLY A 577 0.36 23.82 13.56
CA GLY A 577 0.41 24.25 12.16
C GLY A 577 1.00 23.24 11.17
N ILE A 578 1.46 23.76 10.02
CA ILE A 578 2.24 23.00 9.04
C ILE A 578 3.69 22.92 9.52
N ARG A 579 4.28 21.72 9.49
CA ARG A 579 5.71 21.52 9.77
C ARG A 579 6.44 21.14 8.48
N LEU A 580 7.40 21.96 8.10
CA LEU A 580 8.27 21.70 6.96
C LEU A 580 9.63 21.22 7.47
N ALA A 581 10.32 20.41 6.67
CA ALA A 581 11.72 20.10 6.90
C ALA A 581 12.51 21.42 6.93
N GLY A 582 13.30 21.63 7.99
CA GLY A 582 14.20 22.78 8.09
C GLY A 582 15.40 22.65 7.16
N ASP A 583 16.19 23.72 7.04
CA ASP A 583 17.44 23.78 6.24
C ASP A 583 18.58 22.97 6.88
N GLU A 584 18.35 21.68 7.12
CA GLU A 584 19.36 20.79 7.66
C GLU A 584 20.43 20.49 6.61
N HIS A 585 21.69 20.61 7.00
CA HIS A 585 22.79 20.26 6.12
C HIS A 585 22.97 18.74 6.08
N LEU A 586 22.54 18.12 4.98
CA LEU A 586 22.88 16.73 4.68
C LEU A 586 24.42 16.58 4.62
N PRO A 587 25.01 15.49 5.15
CA PRO A 587 26.44 15.29 5.11
C PRO A 587 26.98 15.32 3.67
N GLU A 588 28.21 15.80 3.49
CA GLU A 588 28.85 15.64 2.18
C GLU A 588 29.07 14.15 1.88
N THR A 589 28.56 13.69 0.74
CA THR A 589 28.89 12.35 0.25
C THR A 589 30.38 12.34 -0.11
N LYS A 590 31.18 11.49 0.55
CA LYS A 590 32.59 11.27 0.17
C LYS A 590 32.63 10.75 -1.27
N GLN A 591 32.95 11.62 -2.23
CA GLN A 591 33.22 11.22 -3.60
C GLN A 591 34.60 10.57 -3.66
N GLU A 592 34.72 9.28 -3.32
CA GLU A 592 35.85 8.51 -3.85
C GLU A 592 35.59 8.27 -5.34
N VAL A 593 36.04 9.20 -6.19
CA VAL A 593 36.14 8.97 -7.62
C VAL A 593 37.26 7.98 -7.88
N ARG A 594 37.01 6.69 -7.61
CA ARG A 594 37.84 5.61 -8.17
C ARG A 594 37.51 5.49 -9.66
N ARG A 595 38.08 6.38 -10.48
CA ARG A 595 38.29 6.13 -11.92
C ARG A 595 39.37 5.05 -12.07
N GLY A 596 39.07 3.84 -11.59
CA GLY A 596 39.86 2.66 -11.89
C GLY A 596 39.67 2.30 -13.36
N LYS A 597 40.76 2.13 -14.11
CA LYS A 597 40.73 1.39 -15.38
C LYS A 597 39.98 0.08 -15.12
N ARG A 598 38.94 -0.22 -15.92
CA ARG A 598 38.28 -1.53 -15.92
C ARG A 598 39.30 -2.60 -16.36
N ILE A 599 40.08 -3.08 -15.41
CA ILE A 599 40.75 -4.36 -15.54
C ILE A 599 39.61 -5.38 -15.42
N ARG A 600 39.37 -6.18 -16.46
CA ARG A 600 38.54 -7.40 -16.36
C ARG A 600 39.31 -8.37 -15.46
N LEU A 601 39.26 -8.14 -14.15
CA LEU A 601 39.63 -9.16 -13.18
C LEU A 601 38.58 -10.28 -13.34
N LYS A 602 39.04 -11.54 -13.49
CA LYS A 602 38.15 -12.69 -13.41
C LYS A 602 37.50 -12.63 -12.02
N THR A 603 36.17 -12.54 -11.98
CA THR A 603 35.41 -12.48 -10.73
C THR A 603 35.51 -13.83 -10.03
N PRO A 604 35.97 -13.89 -8.76
CA PRO A 604 35.98 -15.13 -8.00
C PRO A 604 34.59 -15.78 -7.98
N ARG A 605 34.54 -17.11 -8.02
CA ARG A 605 33.30 -17.88 -7.98
C ARG A 605 33.29 -18.68 -6.69
N LEU A 606 32.20 -18.61 -5.95
CA LEU A 606 31.96 -19.42 -4.76
C LEU A 606 30.74 -20.29 -5.03
N ARG A 607 30.89 -21.60 -4.87
CA ARG A 607 29.81 -22.58 -4.97
C ARG A 607 29.39 -23.01 -3.59
N PHE A 608 28.09 -23.17 -3.39
CA PHE A 608 27.51 -23.62 -2.14
C PHE A 608 26.43 -24.66 -2.39
N ILE A 609 26.23 -25.51 -1.38
CA ILE A 609 25.13 -26.47 -1.32
C ILE A 609 24.17 -25.98 -0.25
N PHE A 610 22.88 -26.03 -0.54
CA PHE A 610 21.83 -25.64 0.41
C PHE A 610 20.70 -26.66 0.46
N SER A 611 20.01 -26.66 1.59
CA SER A 611 18.77 -27.41 1.78
C SER A 611 17.58 -26.46 1.68
N LYS A 612 16.44 -26.97 1.24
CA LYS A 612 15.13 -26.30 1.19
C LYS A 612 14.08 -27.28 1.74
N THR A 613 13.67 -27.05 2.99
CA THR A 613 12.86 -27.98 3.80
C THR A 613 11.68 -27.26 4.44
N ASP A 614 10.78 -27.99 5.11
CA ASP A 614 9.61 -27.43 5.79
C ASP A 614 8.76 -26.55 4.83
N ASP A 615 8.25 -25.41 5.29
CA ASP A 615 7.44 -24.51 4.48
C ASP A 615 8.23 -23.87 3.32
N ALA A 616 9.57 -23.83 3.38
CA ALA A 616 10.38 -23.30 2.27
C ALA A 616 10.24 -24.12 0.99
N ARG A 617 9.81 -25.40 1.07
CA ARG A 617 9.49 -26.25 -0.09
C ARG A 617 8.40 -25.66 -1.01
N TYR A 618 7.57 -24.76 -0.47
CA TYR A 618 6.50 -24.07 -1.19
C TYR A 618 6.95 -22.77 -1.87
N LEU A 619 8.22 -22.40 -1.76
CA LEU A 619 8.79 -21.29 -2.51
C LEU A 619 9.10 -21.74 -3.93
N SER A 620 8.68 -20.95 -4.93
CA SER A 620 9.05 -21.19 -6.31
C SER A 620 10.56 -20.96 -6.51
N HIS A 621 11.10 -21.36 -7.67
CA HIS A 621 12.50 -21.10 -7.98
C HIS A 621 12.82 -19.59 -7.99
N LEU A 622 11.89 -18.76 -8.50
CA LEU A 622 12.05 -17.30 -8.51
C LEU A 622 12.00 -16.71 -7.09
N ASP A 623 11.10 -17.20 -6.25
CA ASP A 623 11.01 -16.77 -4.84
C ASP A 623 12.27 -17.16 -4.07
N THR A 624 12.82 -18.35 -4.34
CA THR A 624 14.08 -18.82 -3.76
C THR A 624 15.25 -17.92 -4.21
N GLN A 625 15.38 -17.64 -5.52
CA GLN A 625 16.40 -16.71 -6.03
C GLN A 625 16.30 -15.33 -5.38
N ARG A 626 15.07 -14.80 -5.25
CA ARG A 626 14.81 -13.52 -4.57
C ARG A 626 15.25 -13.56 -3.11
N ALA A 627 14.90 -14.60 -2.36
CA ALA A 627 15.32 -14.75 -0.97
C ALA A 627 16.85 -14.72 -0.81
N PHE A 628 17.58 -15.42 -1.68
CA PHE A 628 19.05 -15.36 -1.71
C PHE A 628 19.58 -13.98 -2.10
N HIS A 629 18.98 -13.29 -3.08
CA HIS A 629 19.40 -11.92 -3.44
C HIS A 629 19.30 -10.95 -2.26
N LEU A 630 18.21 -11.02 -1.50
CA LEU A 630 18.00 -10.16 -0.34
C LEU A 630 18.94 -10.59 0.82
N ALA A 631 19.10 -11.89 1.06
CA ALA A 631 20.03 -12.41 2.08
C ALA A 631 21.49 -12.01 1.80
N LEU A 632 21.96 -12.13 0.55
CA LEU A 632 23.30 -11.69 0.14
C LEU A 632 23.54 -10.21 0.46
N ARG A 633 22.51 -9.37 0.34
CA ARG A 633 22.59 -7.93 0.65
C ARG A 633 22.60 -7.66 2.15
N ARG A 634 21.78 -8.36 2.94
CA ARG A 634 21.77 -8.22 4.41
C ARG A 634 23.06 -8.74 5.04
N ALA A 635 23.59 -9.84 4.52
CA ALA A 635 24.87 -10.43 4.90
C ALA A 635 26.09 -9.62 4.40
N GLU A 636 25.86 -8.50 3.69
CA GLU A 636 26.90 -7.65 3.09
C GLU A 636 27.94 -8.42 2.26
N ILE A 637 27.52 -9.51 1.60
CA ILE A 637 28.42 -10.33 0.77
C ILE A 637 28.91 -9.51 -0.43
N PRO A 638 30.22 -9.54 -0.75
CA PRO A 638 30.78 -8.78 -1.85
C PRO A 638 30.45 -9.41 -3.22
N VAL A 639 29.21 -9.25 -3.67
CA VAL A 639 28.71 -9.88 -4.91
C VAL A 639 29.05 -9.03 -6.14
N ALA A 640 29.46 -9.69 -7.23
CA ALA A 640 29.58 -9.06 -8.54
C ALA A 640 28.19 -8.88 -9.17
N PHE A 641 27.96 -7.74 -9.82
CA PHE A 641 26.64 -7.42 -10.39
C PHE A 641 26.58 -7.64 -11.92
N THR A 642 25.36 -7.76 -12.46
CA THR A 642 25.11 -7.73 -13.91
C THR A 642 25.38 -6.35 -14.50
N GLU A 643 25.57 -6.28 -15.82
CA GLU A 643 25.67 -5.00 -16.54
C GLU A 643 24.27 -4.57 -17.00
N GLY A 644 23.94 -3.28 -16.86
CA GLY A 644 22.64 -2.75 -17.29
C GLY A 644 22.13 -1.61 -16.40
N TYR A 645 20.88 -1.19 -16.64
CA TYR A 645 20.23 -0.10 -15.90
C TYR A 645 19.80 -0.53 -14.49
N ASN A 646 19.44 -1.80 -14.29
CA ASN A 646 19.09 -2.40 -13.00
C ASN A 646 20.03 -3.59 -12.71
N PRO A 647 21.24 -3.32 -12.19
CA PRO A 647 22.24 -4.35 -11.91
C PRO A 647 21.78 -5.28 -10.79
N LEU A 648 21.72 -6.58 -11.06
CA LEU A 648 21.36 -7.64 -10.11
C LEU A 648 22.60 -8.40 -9.64
N PRO A 649 22.60 -8.94 -8.41
CA PRO A 649 23.65 -9.86 -7.96
C PRO A 649 23.82 -11.02 -8.94
N ARG A 650 25.06 -11.38 -9.28
CA ARG A 650 25.34 -12.57 -10.11
C ARG A 650 25.27 -13.83 -9.26
N LEU A 651 24.03 -14.26 -9.03
CA LEU A 651 23.67 -15.51 -8.40
C LEU A 651 23.12 -16.47 -9.47
N THR A 652 23.48 -17.74 -9.37
CA THR A 652 22.88 -18.81 -10.16
C THR A 652 22.53 -19.94 -9.21
N LEU A 653 21.24 -20.24 -9.09
CA LEU A 653 20.78 -21.46 -8.45
C LEU A 653 20.69 -22.55 -9.53
N GLY A 654 20.96 -23.80 -9.15
CA GLY A 654 20.94 -24.96 -10.03
C GLY A 654 19.52 -25.32 -10.51
N HIS A 655 19.22 -26.61 -10.58
CA HIS A 655 17.93 -27.06 -11.10
C HIS A 655 16.75 -26.60 -10.24
N ALA A 656 15.66 -26.24 -10.90
CA ALA A 656 14.41 -25.91 -10.21
C ALA A 656 13.72 -27.20 -9.74
N LEU A 657 13.57 -27.36 -8.43
CA LEU A 657 12.72 -28.39 -7.86
C LEU A 657 11.24 -28.15 -8.18
N ALA A 658 10.47 -29.22 -8.32
CA ALA A 658 9.02 -29.14 -8.34
C ALA A 658 8.49 -28.55 -7.02
N LEU A 659 7.45 -27.73 -7.11
CA LEU A 659 6.86 -27.08 -5.94
C LEU A 659 6.35 -28.12 -4.93
N GLY A 660 6.70 -27.96 -3.66
CA GLY A 660 6.33 -28.91 -2.60
C GLY A 660 7.36 -29.99 -2.30
N ILE A 661 8.42 -30.11 -3.11
CA ILE A 661 9.49 -31.08 -2.88
C ILE A 661 10.58 -30.45 -2.01
N GLU A 662 11.02 -31.19 -1.01
CA GLU A 662 12.17 -30.82 -0.19
C GLU A 662 13.47 -31.17 -0.93
N GLY A 663 14.41 -30.24 -0.92
CA GLY A 663 15.77 -30.42 -1.44
C GLY A 663 16.75 -30.47 -0.29
N LEU A 664 17.69 -31.41 -0.32
CA LEU A 664 18.72 -31.52 0.72
C LEU A 664 20.11 -31.07 0.24
N CYS A 665 20.34 -31.14 -1.07
CA CYS A 665 21.65 -30.91 -1.69
C CYS A 665 21.53 -30.02 -2.93
N GLU A 666 20.76 -28.95 -2.87
CA GLU A 666 20.59 -28.02 -3.98
C GLU A 666 21.86 -27.20 -4.18
N VAL A 667 22.25 -26.96 -5.44
CA VAL A 667 23.49 -26.25 -5.78
C VAL A 667 23.21 -24.79 -6.05
N GLY A 668 24.03 -23.90 -5.51
CA GLY A 668 24.05 -22.49 -5.84
C GLY A 668 25.47 -21.99 -6.11
N GLU A 669 25.59 -20.93 -6.88
CA GLU A 669 26.86 -20.27 -7.16
C GLU A 669 26.69 -18.76 -7.17
N VAL A 670 27.60 -18.07 -6.48
CA VAL A 670 27.68 -16.62 -6.47
C VAL A 670 29.01 -16.18 -7.08
N ARG A 671 28.97 -15.15 -7.93
CA ARG A 671 30.18 -14.48 -8.40
C ARG A 671 30.47 -13.29 -7.50
N LEU A 672 31.71 -13.16 -7.04
CA LEU A 672 32.11 -12.17 -6.07
C LEU A 672 32.91 -11.04 -6.73
N SER A 673 32.84 -9.84 -6.14
CA SER A 673 33.72 -8.71 -6.49
C SER A 673 35.09 -8.84 -5.83
N GLU A 674 35.16 -9.47 -4.66
CA GLU A 674 36.38 -9.79 -3.92
C GLU A 674 36.27 -11.17 -3.26
N PRO A 675 37.39 -11.89 -3.04
CA PRO A 675 37.34 -13.20 -2.40
C PRO A 675 36.84 -13.12 -0.95
N ILE A 676 35.92 -14.01 -0.58
CA ILE A 676 35.49 -14.24 0.81
C ILE A 676 35.86 -15.67 1.22
N ASN A 677 36.09 -15.90 2.51
CA ASN A 677 36.26 -17.26 3.02
C ASN A 677 34.92 -18.03 2.92
N ALA A 678 34.97 -19.31 2.57
CA ALA A 678 33.76 -20.12 2.43
C ALA A 678 33.01 -20.32 3.77
N ILE A 679 33.73 -20.42 4.89
CA ILE A 679 33.14 -20.53 6.23
C ILE A 679 32.44 -19.23 6.59
N GLU A 680 33.11 -18.10 6.38
CA GLU A 680 32.55 -16.75 6.60
C GLU A 680 31.31 -16.49 5.75
N PHE A 681 31.30 -16.96 4.50
CA PHE A 681 30.12 -16.91 3.63
C PHE A 681 28.96 -17.72 4.21
N MET A 682 29.21 -18.94 4.69
CA MET A 682 28.16 -19.79 5.29
C MET A 682 27.58 -19.13 6.55
N GLU A 683 28.43 -18.70 7.48
CA GLU A 683 28.00 -18.08 8.74
C GLU A 683 27.17 -16.82 8.50
N SER A 684 27.61 -15.95 7.59
CA SER A 684 26.89 -14.72 7.26
C SER A 684 25.57 -14.99 6.54
N MET A 685 25.51 -15.99 5.65
CA MET A 685 24.29 -16.30 4.90
C MET A 685 23.25 -17.04 5.75
N ASP A 686 23.66 -17.99 6.59
CA ASP A 686 22.73 -18.76 7.43
C ASP A 686 22.00 -17.88 8.45
N ALA A 687 22.62 -16.79 8.89
CA ALA A 687 21.97 -15.78 9.74
C ALA A 687 20.86 -14.99 9.02
N GLU A 688 20.93 -14.91 7.69
CA GLU A 688 20.11 -14.01 6.88
C GLU A 688 19.10 -14.74 5.99
N LEU A 689 19.23 -16.04 5.77
CA LEU A 689 18.29 -16.81 4.95
C LEU A 689 16.95 -17.04 5.66
N PRO A 690 15.83 -17.13 4.91
CA PRO A 690 14.54 -17.41 5.51
C PRO A 690 14.53 -18.83 6.09
N TYR A 691 13.66 -19.04 7.08
CA TYR A 691 13.52 -20.35 7.73
C TYR A 691 13.26 -21.47 6.72
N GLY A 692 13.91 -22.62 6.93
CA GLY A 692 13.81 -23.79 6.06
C GLY A 692 14.81 -23.80 4.90
N ILE A 693 15.59 -22.72 4.72
CA ILE A 693 16.73 -22.68 3.80
C ILE A 693 18.02 -22.59 4.62
N ASN A 694 18.96 -23.53 4.42
CA ASN A 694 20.25 -23.52 5.12
C ASN A 694 21.38 -23.88 4.17
N ILE A 695 22.52 -23.22 4.27
CA ILE A 695 23.73 -23.57 3.51
C ILE A 695 24.48 -24.69 4.24
N THR A 696 24.62 -25.84 3.59
CA THR A 696 25.25 -27.03 4.19
C THR A 696 26.74 -27.11 3.92
N SER A 697 27.21 -26.54 2.81
CA SER A 697 28.64 -26.42 2.50
C SER A 697 28.90 -25.31 1.49
N ALA A 698 30.12 -24.77 1.49
CA ALA A 698 30.59 -23.79 0.51
C ALA A 698 32.07 -24.02 0.14
N ARG A 699 32.46 -23.67 -1.08
CA ARG A 699 33.83 -23.77 -1.57
C ARG A 699 34.13 -22.69 -2.62
N ASN A 700 35.32 -22.09 -2.49
CA ASN A 700 35.89 -21.22 -3.51
C ASN A 700 36.36 -22.04 -4.72
N LEU A 701 35.92 -21.66 -5.92
CA LEU A 701 36.24 -22.35 -7.16
C LEU A 701 37.52 -21.79 -7.82
N GLY A 702 38.35 -22.70 -8.33
CA GLY A 702 39.51 -22.35 -9.17
C GLY A 702 39.13 -22.00 -10.61
N GLU A 703 40.11 -21.55 -11.40
CA GLU A 703 39.90 -21.26 -12.81
C GLU A 703 39.47 -22.52 -13.59
N GLY A 704 38.44 -22.42 -14.43
CA GLY A 704 37.97 -23.52 -15.30
C GLY A 704 36.94 -24.47 -14.68
N ALA A 705 36.45 -24.21 -13.47
CA ALA A 705 35.37 -25.00 -12.88
C ALA A 705 34.09 -24.97 -13.75
N PRO A 706 33.36 -26.10 -13.91
CA PRO A 706 32.14 -26.16 -14.73
C PRO A 706 31.05 -25.21 -14.22
N GLU A 707 30.12 -24.81 -15.08
CA GLU A 707 28.95 -24.03 -14.66
C GLU A 707 27.96 -24.89 -13.84
N PRO A 708 27.10 -24.31 -12.99
CA PRO A 708 26.22 -25.09 -12.10
C PRO A 708 25.29 -26.09 -12.80
N ALA A 709 24.90 -25.84 -14.05
CA ALA A 709 24.03 -26.70 -14.85
C ALA A 709 24.73 -27.95 -15.41
N GLU A 710 26.07 -27.98 -15.40
CA GLU A 710 26.90 -29.09 -15.91
C GLU A 710 27.51 -29.89 -14.75
N PHE A 711 27.06 -29.63 -13.52
CA PHE A 711 27.71 -30.10 -12.30
C PHE A 711 27.03 -31.35 -11.73
N ASP A 712 27.81 -32.41 -11.48
CA ASP A 712 27.33 -33.63 -10.82
C ASP A 712 27.50 -33.51 -9.30
N ILE A 713 26.40 -33.59 -8.57
CA ILE A 713 26.35 -33.55 -7.09
C ILE A 713 27.21 -34.66 -6.47
N LEU A 714 27.41 -35.78 -7.16
CA LEU A 714 28.19 -36.91 -6.67
C LEU A 714 29.70 -36.62 -6.57
N GLU A 715 30.20 -35.55 -7.19
CA GLU A 715 31.60 -35.12 -7.03
C GLU A 715 31.86 -34.38 -5.70
N TYR A 716 30.83 -34.15 -4.88
CA TYR A 716 30.90 -33.40 -3.61
C TYR A 716 30.64 -34.22 -2.33
N SER A 717 30.28 -35.51 -2.45
CA SER A 717 30.06 -36.41 -1.30
C SER A 717 31.35 -37.01 -0.76
#